data_AF-A0A919VBD9-F1
#
_entry.id   AF-A0A919VBD9-F1
#
_cell.length_a   1.000
_cell.length_b   1.000
_cell.length_c   1.000
_cell.angle_alpha   90.00
_cell.angle_beta   90.00
_cell.angle_gamma   90.00
#
_symmetry.space_group_name_H-M   'P 1'
#
loop_
_entity.id
_entity.type
_entity.pdbx_description
1 polymer ?
#
loop_
_entity_poly.entity_id
_entity_poly.type
_entity_poly.pdbx_seq_one_letter_code
_entity_poly.pdbx_strand_id
1 'polypeptide(L)'
;MVTRTGGAGSGIIISFLSYGGGAGQTAAVANIAWILAAAGQKVLVVDSRAEAPALHRYFAPFGRPLVIRDRPADRGDPLSATVRLDCDPPSPEGRVDYLGPALPEPAPGIRGESPRFDWAVWSRRLPELRRRLMAAGYDYVLVDGPAGGGDAAVATAAQLSDSVVLCLSMTPGVILGSGALARRMLSRRFEVRILPVPMGVDDRDPQGLRRARLLARERFAAITTGGPAVLGQIEVPYLPEFSHDEKLAVLVGGSQAAPLVRAYELMTRAITDDRVRTANSPSDVLRERYIRALDHAFPTLPRAVSIVYAPRDRVWADWCRGLLGEHGVPTEMVSVMPARTLPAVEGGRHLLLISPGRLIGLNRTHVDEPPGAQPGGGAQVSRTFAVLIDDTEPPEWAASIDRIDLREVKEEQAEELLRKRLGLTPFQEFGPSQGTRFPGGVRRGGTAEVGAARLPFPPRYAGFVGRDGFLEEMRDNLAPTTLAQGPYYLRGAEGVGKSQLVLEYVYRFASDYDIIWWIPGGSRNDIRKGLADLAVTLQIPSRGDGAKAMLKALDVEPARWLLVYDNVGDIAHLDGLLPSSRAGHVIVTLTSTDPESPGEQVPPFEREESVALLRRVVPALDPAGAATVARAVHDVPLAVELAGAWIGEDARWRRYRNIGEGEAAALAVTRFREELAREDGASSRDDSSDIRAIVRMALNVLKFRRLSAGVIWMLQLITFLNPAHISLRLLRSWPVLDELARFGEGLDDPLMIDAVLAKAECYGLIEVRWGKDPAVHTNALIQRLIREEMTEEETRVRQAQALRVLAAHAYPRFDPTDDAHKAVFEELWNHLRPSGALTSTDTRVCDWILNQLRYLYNTSRGSRLEAGREIGAEAMAVWTRHAETRELVPDLQVLMANLQRALNRWDEAHALDLGALETLRSRHGLRSARTLAANRGYAADLRALGRFDMAAAEELSILLVSRYLFGDDHEQTLAAANNCALSAYLAGNVHEALDLEQQTYARRVRLWGADSYWARWSGCNVGVYLRELGRYEDAEEWLRSVRENVGGIGGATLDVARLRLDRSLAATYRRLGRKLGDPAKLDQARTLHSATLEGHRALFGADYSSTLACTAGYAWTLHAVGAHTAAVEYGTLAYEGLSRTANPFAMVAAANLAVFRRAVGDKAAARDLGGEALEHLAERLGDLHPYTLAATVNHAGTLAVLGDHTGALRLDRGAWEGYVARFGRDSPYAAIAMANYADSRRLSLGEPGAGRHVRSDIDIEVLWF
;
A
#
# COMPACT_ATOMS: atom_id res chain seq x y z
N MET A 1 7.30 -74.81 -17.11
CA MET A 1 8.37 -74.72 -18.13
C MET A 1 7.72 -74.47 -19.48
N VAL A 2 7.89 -73.27 -20.02
CA VAL A 2 7.75 -72.96 -21.44
C VAL A 2 9.05 -72.25 -21.81
N THR A 3 9.87 -72.89 -22.62
CA THR A 3 11.15 -72.37 -23.12
C THR A 3 10.89 -71.28 -24.16
N ARG A 4 11.18 -70.01 -23.84
CA ARG A 4 11.29 -68.94 -24.85
C ARG A 4 12.72 -68.94 -25.38
N THR A 5 12.88 -69.53 -26.56
CA THR A 5 14.07 -69.48 -27.42
C THR A 5 14.25 -68.09 -28.02
N GLY A 6 15.51 -67.72 -28.26
CA GLY A 6 15.98 -66.36 -28.55
C GLY A 6 15.39 -65.65 -29.77
N GLY A 7 15.23 -64.34 -29.60
CA GLY A 7 14.99 -63.32 -30.61
C GLY A 7 15.25 -61.95 -29.99
N ALA A 8 16.06 -61.12 -30.66
CA ALA A 8 16.48 -59.75 -30.35
C ALA A 8 15.80 -59.02 -29.14
N GLY A 9 16.57 -58.90 -28.04
CA GLY A 9 16.63 -57.75 -27.11
C GLY A 9 15.36 -57.02 -26.69
N SER A 10 14.38 -57.69 -26.04
CA SER A 10 13.30 -56.99 -25.33
C SER A 10 13.65 -56.85 -23.84
N GLY A 11 13.92 -55.64 -23.35
CA GLY A 11 14.20 -55.35 -21.93
C GLY A 11 13.03 -55.68 -21.00
N ILE A 12 13.27 -55.75 -19.68
CA ILE A 12 12.23 -56.02 -18.67
C ILE A 12 11.93 -54.74 -17.89
N ILE A 13 10.65 -54.33 -17.80
CA ILE A 13 10.24 -53.15 -17.01
C ILE A 13 9.74 -53.58 -15.63
N ILE A 14 10.37 -53.05 -14.59
CA ILE A 14 10.08 -53.37 -13.20
C ILE A 14 9.71 -52.09 -12.46
N SER A 15 8.47 -51.99 -11.98
CA SER A 15 8.02 -50.83 -11.20
C SER A 15 8.04 -51.13 -9.72
N PHE A 16 8.57 -50.20 -8.93
CA PHE A 16 8.49 -50.22 -7.47
C PHE A 16 7.34 -49.33 -7.02
N LEU A 17 6.58 -49.78 -6.03
CA LEU A 17 5.37 -49.07 -5.61
C LEU A 17 5.06 -49.30 -4.13
N SER A 18 4.66 -48.23 -3.43
CA SER A 18 4.22 -48.27 -2.04
C SER A 18 2.84 -47.62 -1.88
N TYR A 19 1.98 -48.22 -1.04
CA TYR A 19 0.65 -47.67 -0.75
C TYR A 19 0.71 -46.38 0.10
N GLY A 20 1.76 -46.19 0.91
CA GLY A 20 2.03 -44.98 1.69
C GLY A 20 3.44 -44.42 1.43
N GLY A 21 3.71 -43.20 1.90
CA GLY A 21 5.04 -42.58 1.84
C GLY A 21 6.03 -43.24 2.80
N GLY A 22 7.33 -43.10 2.52
CA GLY A 22 8.41 -43.49 3.46
C GLY A 22 8.76 -44.98 3.55
N ALA A 23 8.29 -45.83 2.63
CA ALA A 23 8.55 -47.28 2.66
C ALA A 23 9.96 -47.70 2.13
N GLY A 24 10.93 -46.79 1.99
CA GLY A 24 12.27 -47.12 1.46
C GLY A 24 12.32 -47.51 -0.02
N GLN A 25 11.27 -47.22 -0.79
CA GLN A 25 11.12 -47.58 -2.21
C GLN A 25 12.27 -47.03 -3.08
N THR A 26 12.50 -45.73 -3.03
CA THR A 26 13.53 -45.04 -3.83
C THR A 26 14.93 -45.56 -3.53
N ALA A 27 15.23 -45.85 -2.26
CA ALA A 27 16.50 -46.46 -1.85
C ALA A 27 16.68 -47.84 -2.47
N ALA A 28 15.63 -48.67 -2.50
CA ALA A 28 15.68 -50.00 -3.11
C ALA A 28 15.96 -49.91 -4.62
N VAL A 29 15.28 -49.01 -5.33
CA VAL A 29 15.49 -48.77 -6.76
C VAL A 29 16.95 -48.39 -7.03
N ALA A 30 17.48 -47.44 -6.28
CA ALA A 30 18.84 -46.93 -6.49
C ALA A 30 19.92 -48.00 -6.21
N ASN A 31 19.77 -48.77 -5.11
CA ASN A 31 20.72 -49.84 -4.78
C ASN A 31 20.64 -51.00 -5.78
N ILE A 32 19.44 -51.43 -6.19
CA ILE A 32 19.26 -52.52 -7.17
C ILE A 32 19.78 -52.13 -8.56
N ALA A 33 19.58 -50.87 -8.97
CA ALA A 33 20.13 -50.36 -10.23
C ALA A 33 21.65 -50.56 -10.29
N TRP A 34 22.33 -50.27 -9.18
CA TRP A 34 23.77 -50.48 -9.08
C TRP A 34 24.14 -51.97 -9.09
N ILE A 35 23.42 -52.83 -8.37
CA ILE A 35 23.67 -54.29 -8.35
C ILE A 35 23.57 -54.89 -9.76
N LEU A 36 22.53 -54.52 -10.52
CA LEU A 36 22.33 -54.96 -11.89
C LEU A 36 23.44 -54.46 -12.83
N ALA A 37 23.82 -53.19 -12.71
CA ALA A 37 24.92 -52.63 -13.51
C ALA A 37 26.27 -53.28 -13.16
N ALA A 38 26.54 -53.53 -11.88
CA ALA A 38 27.73 -54.26 -11.43
C ALA A 38 27.80 -55.69 -11.98
N ALA A 39 26.65 -56.30 -12.29
CA ALA A 39 26.53 -57.60 -12.96
C ALA A 39 26.56 -57.51 -14.50
N GLY A 40 26.92 -56.36 -15.07
CA GLY A 40 27.07 -56.16 -16.52
C GLY A 40 25.78 -55.83 -17.28
N GLN A 41 24.70 -55.48 -16.60
CA GLN A 41 23.43 -55.13 -17.25
C GLN A 41 23.35 -53.63 -17.57
N LYS A 42 22.70 -53.27 -18.67
CA LYS A 42 22.33 -51.89 -19.01
C LYS A 42 21.01 -51.55 -18.35
N VAL A 43 21.06 -50.65 -17.36
CA VAL A 43 19.91 -50.29 -16.53
C VAL A 43 19.49 -48.86 -16.80
N LEU A 44 18.20 -48.65 -17.04
CA LEU A 44 17.58 -47.32 -17.02
C LEU A 44 16.76 -47.17 -15.75
N VAL A 45 16.99 -46.10 -14.98
CA VAL A 45 16.15 -45.76 -13.83
C VAL A 45 15.29 -44.55 -14.14
N VAL A 46 13.98 -44.69 -13.91
CA VAL A 46 12.98 -43.67 -14.20
C VAL A 46 12.39 -43.15 -12.90
N ASP A 47 12.58 -41.85 -12.62
CA ASP A 47 12.01 -41.17 -11.45
C ASP A 47 10.67 -40.52 -11.82
N SER A 48 9.60 -40.95 -11.14
CA SER A 48 8.25 -40.41 -11.33
C SER A 48 7.82 -39.42 -10.25
N ARG A 49 8.66 -39.17 -9.24
CA ARG A 49 8.29 -38.42 -8.03
C ARG A 49 8.77 -36.96 -8.10
N ALA A 50 7.91 -36.06 -7.62
CA ALA A 50 8.26 -34.65 -7.39
C ALA A 50 8.61 -34.36 -5.90
N GLU A 51 8.30 -35.28 -4.99
CA GLU A 51 8.48 -35.16 -3.54
C GLU A 51 9.64 -36.04 -3.04
N ALA A 52 10.25 -35.66 -1.91
CA ALA A 52 11.41 -36.34 -1.34
C ALA A 52 11.07 -37.67 -0.62
N PRO A 53 12.00 -38.65 -0.57
CA PRO A 53 13.33 -38.64 -1.19
C PRO A 53 13.25 -38.92 -2.70
N ALA A 54 13.99 -38.12 -3.48
CA ALA A 54 14.01 -38.22 -4.94
C ALA A 54 15.25 -38.99 -5.42
N LEU A 55 15.12 -39.74 -6.51
CA LEU A 55 16.12 -40.71 -6.94
C LEU A 55 17.44 -40.04 -7.35
N HIS A 56 17.38 -38.83 -7.91
CA HIS A 56 18.59 -38.05 -8.27
C HIS A 56 19.54 -37.79 -7.10
N ARG A 57 19.05 -37.74 -5.86
CA ARG A 57 19.88 -37.45 -4.68
C ARG A 57 20.81 -38.61 -4.30
N TYR A 58 20.36 -39.85 -4.46
CA TYR A 58 21.21 -41.04 -4.30
C TYR A 58 22.36 -41.09 -5.33
N PHE A 59 22.17 -40.45 -6.48
CA PHE A 59 23.12 -40.42 -7.59
C PHE A 59 23.95 -39.13 -7.67
N ALA A 60 23.60 -38.07 -6.93
CA ALA A 60 24.34 -36.81 -6.90
C ALA A 60 25.85 -36.98 -6.61
N PRO A 61 26.30 -37.87 -5.70
CA PRO A 61 27.72 -38.04 -5.40
C PRO A 61 28.57 -38.62 -6.56
N PHE A 62 27.96 -39.18 -7.62
CA PHE A 62 28.71 -39.67 -8.79
C PHE A 62 29.20 -38.55 -9.72
N GLY A 63 28.81 -37.29 -9.47
CA GLY A 63 29.31 -36.14 -10.20
C GLY A 63 28.63 -35.92 -11.56
N ARG A 64 29.38 -35.37 -12.53
CA ARG A 64 28.81 -34.77 -13.75
C ARG A 64 28.05 -35.80 -14.59
N PRO A 65 26.77 -35.54 -14.93
CA PRO A 65 26.05 -36.37 -15.87
C PRO A 65 26.73 -36.38 -17.25
N LEU A 66 27.08 -37.57 -17.75
CA LEU A 66 27.65 -37.72 -19.09
C LEU A 66 26.50 -37.63 -20.11
N VAL A 67 26.43 -36.50 -20.82
CA VAL A 67 25.41 -36.29 -21.86
C VAL A 67 25.60 -37.35 -22.96
N ILE A 68 24.56 -38.15 -23.22
CA ILE A 68 24.57 -39.13 -24.31
C ILE A 68 24.42 -38.35 -25.63
N ARG A 69 25.56 -38.03 -26.27
CA ARG A 69 25.61 -37.14 -27.46
C ARG A 69 25.00 -37.72 -28.74
N ASP A 70 24.66 -39.01 -28.76
CA ASP A 70 24.22 -39.71 -29.97
C ASP A 70 22.70 -39.64 -30.24
N ARG A 71 21.92 -38.86 -29.47
CA ARG A 71 20.48 -38.68 -29.72
C ARG A 71 20.14 -37.19 -29.89
N PRO A 72 19.55 -36.76 -31.02
CA PRO A 72 19.12 -35.38 -31.21
C PRO A 72 18.03 -35.02 -30.19
N ALA A 73 18.08 -33.79 -29.67
CA ALA A 73 17.12 -33.26 -28.71
C ALA A 73 15.74 -33.03 -29.34
N ASP A 74 14.98 -34.12 -29.54
CA ASP A 74 13.57 -34.04 -29.94
C ASP A 74 12.69 -33.93 -28.68
N ARG A 75 11.97 -32.80 -28.55
CA ARG A 75 11.02 -32.56 -27.45
C ARG A 75 9.85 -33.58 -27.45
N GLY A 76 9.68 -34.36 -28.51
CA GLY A 76 8.69 -35.44 -28.62
C GLY A 76 9.14 -36.82 -28.10
N ASP A 77 10.40 -37.01 -27.72
CA ASP A 77 10.93 -38.31 -27.25
C ASP A 77 11.31 -38.28 -25.75
N PRO A 78 10.69 -39.12 -24.89
CA PRO A 78 10.99 -39.10 -23.45
C PRO A 78 12.44 -39.49 -23.17
N LEU A 79 13.07 -40.27 -24.05
CA LEU A 79 14.45 -40.71 -23.89
C LEU A 79 15.47 -39.62 -24.21
N SER A 80 15.08 -38.48 -24.78
CA SER A 80 15.98 -37.34 -25.04
C SER A 80 16.52 -36.70 -23.75
N ALA A 81 15.80 -36.85 -22.64
CA ALA A 81 16.19 -36.40 -21.30
C ALA A 81 17.02 -37.44 -20.51
N THR A 82 17.42 -38.55 -21.16
CA THR A 82 18.19 -39.60 -20.49
C THR A 82 19.63 -39.17 -20.29
N VAL A 83 20.16 -39.45 -19.11
CA VAL A 83 21.48 -39.05 -18.69
C VAL A 83 22.29 -40.24 -18.21
N ARG A 84 23.54 -40.37 -18.65
CA ARG A 84 24.43 -41.43 -18.17
C ARG A 84 25.09 -41.03 -16.85
N LEU A 85 25.01 -41.91 -15.87
CA LEU A 85 25.68 -41.72 -14.58
C LEU A 85 27.11 -42.27 -14.64
N ASP A 86 28.08 -41.46 -14.20
CA ASP A 86 29.50 -41.85 -14.08
C ASP A 86 29.75 -42.67 -12.80
N CYS A 87 29.07 -43.82 -12.73
CA CYS A 87 29.16 -44.74 -11.60
C CYS A 87 30.22 -45.83 -11.77
N ASP A 88 30.90 -45.88 -12.92
CA ASP A 88 31.98 -46.81 -13.30
C ASP A 88 31.83 -48.22 -12.67
N PRO A 89 30.73 -48.95 -12.98
CA PRO A 89 30.48 -50.23 -12.36
C PRO A 89 31.59 -51.23 -12.74
N PRO A 90 31.89 -52.22 -11.89
CA PRO A 90 33.02 -53.14 -12.09
C PRO A 90 32.94 -54.01 -13.37
N SER A 91 31.84 -53.95 -14.12
CA SER A 91 31.67 -54.64 -15.39
C SER A 91 31.72 -53.64 -16.56
N PRO A 92 32.56 -53.88 -17.60
CA PRO A 92 32.73 -52.94 -18.72
C PRO A 92 31.48 -52.79 -19.60
N GLU A 93 30.52 -53.72 -19.53
CA GLU A 93 29.26 -53.66 -20.28
C GLU A 93 28.10 -53.05 -19.48
N GLY A 94 28.24 -52.99 -18.15
CA GLY A 94 27.21 -52.50 -17.24
C GLY A 94 27.15 -50.98 -17.18
N ARG A 95 25.94 -50.41 -17.07
CA ARG A 95 25.76 -48.97 -16.84
C ARG A 95 24.43 -48.66 -16.21
N VAL A 96 24.37 -47.51 -15.53
CA VAL A 96 23.13 -46.91 -15.03
C VAL A 96 22.90 -45.59 -15.77
N ASP A 97 21.82 -45.54 -16.53
CA ASP A 97 21.31 -44.32 -17.14
C ASP A 97 20.07 -43.86 -16.33
N TYR A 98 19.87 -42.55 -16.20
CA TYR A 98 18.84 -41.91 -15.35
C TYR A 98 17.90 -41.04 -16.19
N LEU A 99 16.61 -41.10 -15.87
CA LEU A 99 15.55 -40.32 -16.50
C LEU A 99 14.60 -39.77 -15.43
N GLY A 100 14.57 -38.45 -15.22
CA GLY A 100 13.73 -37.85 -14.18
C GLY A 100 13.52 -36.33 -14.31
N PRO A 101 12.66 -35.75 -13.44
CA PRO A 101 12.29 -34.33 -13.50
C PRO A 101 13.40 -33.39 -13.00
N ALA A 102 14.29 -33.89 -12.15
CA ALA A 102 15.49 -33.19 -11.68
C ALA A 102 16.73 -34.00 -12.07
N LEU A 103 17.79 -33.31 -12.47
CA LEU A 103 19.09 -33.93 -12.74
C LEU A 103 19.89 -34.04 -11.42
N PRO A 104 20.74 -35.06 -11.25
CA PRO A 104 21.79 -35.03 -10.22
C PRO A 104 22.61 -33.74 -10.42
N GLU A 105 22.65 -32.86 -9.43
CA GLU A 105 23.15 -31.49 -9.62
C GLU A 105 24.59 -31.46 -10.18
N PRO A 106 24.89 -30.58 -11.16
CA PRO A 106 26.26 -30.40 -11.62
C PRO A 106 27.09 -29.61 -10.60
N ALA A 107 28.37 -29.94 -10.47
CA ALA A 107 29.34 -29.04 -9.84
C ALA A 107 29.23 -27.62 -10.47
N PRO A 108 29.25 -26.55 -9.67
CA PRO A 108 28.89 -25.20 -10.10
C PRO A 108 29.73 -24.74 -11.30
N GLY A 109 29.06 -24.25 -12.36
CA GLY A 109 29.74 -23.57 -13.48
C GLY A 109 29.27 -23.86 -14.91
N ILE A 110 28.18 -24.59 -15.15
CA ILE A 110 27.67 -24.83 -16.52
C ILE A 110 26.24 -24.30 -16.66
N ARG A 111 26.03 -23.31 -17.53
CA ARG A 111 24.70 -22.83 -17.96
C ARG A 111 24.30 -23.49 -19.27
N GLY A 112 23.19 -24.22 -19.27
CA GLY A 112 22.51 -24.75 -20.46
C GLY A 112 21.24 -25.50 -20.05
N GLU A 113 20.09 -25.17 -20.66
CA GLU A 113 18.82 -25.88 -20.42
C GLU A 113 18.92 -27.31 -20.95
N SER A 114 19.05 -28.29 -20.04
CA SER A 114 18.93 -29.70 -20.39
C SER A 114 17.46 -30.12 -20.35
N PRO A 115 16.95 -30.88 -21.34
CA PRO A 115 15.57 -31.35 -21.32
C PRO A 115 15.32 -32.22 -20.09
N ARG A 116 14.25 -31.94 -19.34
CA ARG A 116 13.82 -32.68 -18.15
C ARG A 116 12.67 -33.62 -18.50
N PHE A 117 12.60 -34.77 -17.85
CA PHE A 117 11.52 -35.72 -18.07
C PHE A 117 10.26 -35.31 -17.30
N ASP A 118 9.18 -35.02 -18.02
CA ASP A 118 7.89 -34.66 -17.44
C ASP A 118 6.99 -35.89 -17.27
N TRP A 119 6.94 -36.42 -16.05
CA TRP A 119 6.08 -37.56 -15.72
C TRP A 119 4.59 -37.25 -15.83
N ALA A 120 4.15 -36.02 -15.56
CA ALA A 120 2.74 -35.65 -15.62
C ALA A 120 2.21 -35.72 -17.07
N VAL A 121 3.07 -35.46 -18.04
CA VAL A 121 2.77 -35.63 -19.48
C VAL A 121 2.76 -37.10 -19.87
N TRP A 122 3.81 -37.86 -19.52
CA TRP A 122 3.98 -39.23 -20.00
C TRP A 122 3.10 -40.27 -19.30
N SER A 123 2.66 -40.00 -18.07
CA SER A 123 1.68 -40.82 -17.35
C SER A 123 0.30 -40.88 -18.03
N ARG A 124 -0.01 -39.94 -18.93
CA ARG A 124 -1.23 -39.98 -19.76
C ARG A 124 -1.07 -40.80 -21.05
N ARG A 125 0.17 -41.21 -21.39
CA ARG A 125 0.53 -41.92 -22.64
C ARG A 125 1.31 -43.22 -22.36
N LEU A 126 0.88 -43.97 -21.34
CA LEU A 126 1.58 -45.18 -20.86
C LEU A 126 1.87 -46.24 -21.94
N PRO A 127 0.96 -46.58 -22.88
CA PRO A 127 1.26 -47.57 -23.92
C PRO A 127 2.40 -47.14 -24.86
N GLU A 128 2.48 -45.84 -25.17
CA GLU A 128 3.54 -45.28 -25.99
C GLU A 128 4.86 -45.20 -25.22
N LEU A 129 4.82 -44.79 -23.95
CA LEU A 129 5.99 -44.80 -23.07
C LEU A 129 6.58 -46.20 -22.95
N ARG A 130 5.75 -47.22 -22.69
CA ARG A 130 6.18 -48.63 -22.60
C ARG A 130 6.86 -49.06 -23.89
N ARG A 131 6.27 -48.79 -25.06
CA ARG A 131 6.84 -49.14 -26.37
C ARG A 131 8.23 -48.53 -26.55
N ARG A 132 8.41 -47.25 -26.19
CA ARG A 132 9.69 -46.56 -26.32
C ARG A 132 10.75 -47.06 -25.36
N LEU A 133 10.39 -47.31 -24.10
CA LEU A 133 11.31 -47.90 -23.11
C LEU A 133 11.78 -49.30 -23.54
N MET A 134 10.88 -50.13 -24.07
CA MET A 134 11.22 -51.47 -24.58
C MET A 134 12.13 -51.42 -25.81
N ALA A 135 11.99 -50.39 -26.65
CA ALA A 135 12.83 -50.18 -27.83
C ALA A 135 14.19 -49.52 -27.52
N ALA A 136 14.42 -49.08 -26.28
CA ALA A 136 15.59 -48.27 -25.91
C ALA A 136 16.90 -49.07 -25.76
N GLY A 137 16.84 -50.40 -25.80
CA GLY A 137 18.02 -51.30 -25.73
C GLY A 137 18.62 -51.46 -24.33
N TYR A 138 17.83 -51.24 -23.28
CA TYR A 138 18.18 -51.55 -21.89
C TYR A 138 17.77 -52.98 -21.54
N ASP A 139 18.58 -53.66 -20.72
CA ASP A 139 18.26 -55.00 -20.22
C ASP A 139 17.16 -54.93 -19.15
N TYR A 140 17.24 -53.91 -18.29
CA TYR A 140 16.25 -53.63 -17.24
C TYR A 140 15.89 -52.15 -17.17
N VAL A 141 14.60 -51.86 -17.02
CA VAL A 141 14.10 -50.51 -16.72
C VAL A 141 13.45 -50.52 -15.35
N LEU A 142 14.02 -49.79 -14.39
CA LEU A 142 13.51 -49.69 -13.04
C LEU A 142 12.73 -48.38 -12.90
N VAL A 143 11.44 -48.48 -12.56
CA VAL A 143 10.58 -47.31 -12.40
C VAL A 143 10.33 -47.08 -10.91
N ASP A 144 10.77 -45.93 -10.39
CA ASP A 144 10.40 -45.49 -9.04
C ASP A 144 9.01 -44.87 -9.10
N GLY A 145 7.97 -45.68 -8.87
CA GLY A 145 6.56 -45.31 -9.07
C GLY A 145 6.00 -44.32 -8.03
N PRO A 146 4.89 -43.64 -8.36
CA PRO A 146 4.28 -42.66 -7.45
C PRO A 146 3.75 -43.35 -6.19
N ALA A 147 3.98 -42.75 -5.01
CA ALA A 147 3.38 -43.26 -3.77
C ALA A 147 1.85 -43.10 -3.79
N GLY A 148 1.13 -44.05 -3.19
CA GLY A 148 -0.31 -43.89 -2.92
C GLY A 148 -1.24 -44.90 -3.61
N GLY A 149 -2.48 -44.95 -3.13
CA GLY A 149 -3.52 -45.91 -3.57
C GLY A 149 -4.37 -45.50 -4.78
N GLY A 150 -4.02 -44.42 -5.49
CA GLY A 150 -4.83 -43.80 -6.55
C GLY A 150 -4.92 -44.63 -7.84
N ASP A 151 -5.93 -44.36 -8.69
CA ASP A 151 -6.12 -45.03 -9.98
C ASP A 151 -4.95 -44.84 -10.95
N ALA A 152 -4.24 -43.70 -10.87
CA ALA A 152 -3.05 -43.43 -11.68
C ALA A 152 -1.89 -44.38 -11.33
N ALA A 153 -1.62 -44.63 -10.06
CA ALA A 153 -0.58 -45.55 -9.60
C ALA A 153 -0.86 -46.99 -10.04
N VAL A 154 -2.12 -47.42 -9.94
CA VAL A 154 -2.59 -48.73 -10.43
C VAL A 154 -2.45 -48.84 -11.95
N ALA A 155 -2.83 -47.80 -12.70
CA ALA A 155 -2.74 -47.78 -14.15
C ALA A 155 -1.28 -47.84 -14.63
N THR A 156 -0.39 -47.04 -14.03
CA THR A 156 1.05 -47.07 -14.32
C THR A 156 1.62 -48.47 -14.09
N ALA A 157 1.46 -49.02 -12.88
CA ALA A 157 2.06 -50.30 -12.53
C ALA A 157 1.54 -51.45 -13.41
N ALA A 158 0.23 -51.48 -13.72
CA ALA A 158 -0.39 -52.54 -14.50
C ALA A 158 -0.15 -52.43 -16.01
N GLN A 159 -0.04 -51.22 -16.58
CA GLN A 159 0.12 -51.03 -18.03
C GLN A 159 1.57 -50.88 -18.47
N LEU A 160 2.45 -50.37 -17.60
CA LEU A 160 3.85 -50.07 -17.94
C LEU A 160 4.81 -51.24 -17.66
N SER A 161 4.50 -52.10 -16.69
CA SER A 161 5.49 -53.02 -16.09
C SER A 161 5.23 -54.49 -16.42
N ASP A 162 6.31 -55.25 -16.53
CA ASP A 162 6.30 -56.73 -16.59
C ASP A 162 6.27 -57.33 -15.17
N SER A 163 6.91 -56.64 -14.22
CA SER A 163 6.89 -56.99 -12.80
C SER A 163 6.71 -55.76 -11.92
N VAL A 164 6.04 -55.93 -10.79
CA VAL A 164 5.78 -54.87 -9.80
C VAL A 164 6.27 -55.33 -8.43
N VAL A 165 7.21 -54.58 -7.86
CA VAL A 165 7.66 -54.74 -6.46
C VAL A 165 6.78 -53.87 -5.57
N LEU A 166 5.96 -54.50 -4.73
CA LEU A 166 5.15 -53.81 -3.74
C LEU A 166 5.93 -53.66 -2.43
N CYS A 167 6.40 -52.43 -2.17
CA CYS A 167 7.15 -52.06 -0.98
C CYS A 167 6.21 -51.87 0.22
N LEU A 168 6.28 -52.77 1.20
CA LEU A 168 5.37 -52.84 2.34
C LEU A 168 6.05 -52.34 3.62
N SER A 169 5.65 -51.20 4.16
CA SER A 169 5.92 -50.91 5.57
C SER A 169 5.10 -51.88 6.44
N MET A 170 5.71 -52.43 7.50
CA MET A 170 5.11 -53.50 8.32
C MET A 170 4.02 -53.01 9.29
N THR A 171 3.13 -52.14 8.82
CA THR A 171 1.96 -51.64 9.55
C THR A 171 0.66 -52.24 8.96
N PRO A 172 -0.35 -52.56 9.79
CA PRO A 172 -1.57 -53.20 9.31
C PRO A 172 -2.30 -52.44 8.19
N GLY A 173 -2.36 -51.10 8.30
CA GLY A 173 -3.02 -50.24 7.29
C GLY A 173 -2.33 -50.29 5.92
N VAL A 174 -0.99 -50.28 5.88
CA VAL A 174 -0.21 -50.34 4.64
C VAL A 174 -0.31 -51.73 4.00
N ILE A 175 -0.29 -52.79 4.81
CA ILE A 175 -0.44 -54.18 4.32
C ILE A 175 -1.82 -54.37 3.67
N LEU A 176 -2.90 -53.89 4.33
CA LEU A 176 -4.26 -53.99 3.79
C LEU A 176 -4.44 -53.15 2.52
N GLY A 177 -3.95 -51.91 2.52
CA GLY A 177 -4.00 -51.02 1.36
C GLY A 177 -3.22 -51.55 0.15
N SER A 178 -2.03 -52.09 0.38
CA SER A 178 -1.21 -52.70 -0.67
C SER A 178 -1.83 -53.99 -1.22
N GLY A 179 -2.51 -54.78 -0.38
CA GLY A 179 -3.27 -55.95 -0.83
C GLY A 179 -4.45 -55.57 -1.74
N ALA A 180 -5.15 -54.48 -1.43
CA ALA A 180 -6.22 -53.95 -2.28
C ALA A 180 -5.68 -53.43 -3.62
N LEU A 181 -4.53 -52.75 -3.60
CA LEU A 181 -3.83 -52.27 -4.78
C LEU A 181 -3.46 -53.41 -5.73
N ALA A 182 -2.89 -54.49 -5.20
CA ALA A 182 -2.49 -55.67 -5.97
C ALA A 182 -3.70 -56.34 -6.65
N ARG A 183 -4.83 -56.49 -5.95
CA ARG A 183 -6.06 -57.05 -6.53
C ARG A 183 -6.62 -56.17 -7.66
N ARG A 184 -6.54 -54.84 -7.51
CA ARG A 184 -6.96 -53.89 -8.56
C ARG A 184 -6.08 -53.92 -9.79
N MET A 185 -4.78 -54.24 -9.65
CA MET A 185 -3.91 -54.46 -10.80
C MET A 185 -4.27 -55.74 -11.54
N LEU A 186 -4.45 -56.84 -10.80
CA LEU A 186 -4.80 -58.15 -11.38
C LEU A 186 -6.20 -58.16 -12.04
N SER A 187 -7.14 -57.34 -11.55
CA SER A 187 -8.48 -57.27 -12.15
C SER A 187 -8.53 -56.58 -13.53
N ARG A 188 -7.48 -55.87 -13.92
CA ARG A 188 -7.43 -55.09 -15.19
C ARG A 188 -6.99 -55.91 -16.42
N ARG A 189 -6.97 -57.26 -16.36
CA ARG A 189 -6.62 -58.20 -17.46
C ARG A 189 -5.19 -58.04 -18.03
N PHE A 190 -4.25 -57.47 -17.29
CA PHE A 190 -2.82 -57.41 -17.67
C PHE A 190 -2.04 -58.57 -17.01
N GLU A 191 -1.17 -59.24 -17.76
CA GLU A 191 -0.23 -60.24 -17.21
C GLU A 191 0.95 -59.51 -16.53
N VAL A 192 0.79 -59.13 -15.27
CA VAL A 192 1.86 -58.51 -14.45
C VAL A 192 2.22 -59.38 -13.25
N ARG A 193 3.50 -59.62 -13.04
CA ARG A 193 4.00 -60.35 -11.87
C ARG A 193 4.09 -59.41 -10.66
N ILE A 194 3.56 -59.80 -9.50
CA ILE A 194 3.55 -58.97 -8.29
C ILE A 194 4.42 -59.60 -7.20
N LEU A 195 5.39 -58.83 -6.70
CA LEU A 195 6.35 -59.21 -5.66
C LEU A 195 6.19 -58.33 -4.41
N PRO A 196 5.48 -58.77 -3.35
CA PRO A 196 5.40 -58.03 -2.09
C PRO A 196 6.69 -58.19 -1.27
N VAL A 197 7.30 -57.07 -0.87
CA VAL A 197 8.54 -57.05 -0.08
C VAL A 197 8.34 -56.17 1.17
N PRO A 198 8.48 -56.74 2.37
CA PRO A 198 8.61 -55.99 3.63
C PRO A 198 9.83 -55.05 3.61
N MET A 199 9.56 -53.78 3.91
CA MET A 199 10.55 -52.71 3.94
C MET A 199 10.67 -52.10 5.34
N GLY A 200 11.89 -51.72 5.72
CA GLY A 200 12.16 -51.08 7.01
C GLY A 200 11.78 -51.96 8.20
N VAL A 201 12.12 -53.25 8.12
CA VAL A 201 11.81 -54.22 9.17
C VAL A 201 12.68 -53.94 10.40
N ASP A 202 12.02 -53.61 11.50
CA ASP A 202 12.64 -53.25 12.77
C ASP A 202 12.31 -54.30 13.84
N ASP A 203 13.34 -54.91 14.42
CA ASP A 203 13.20 -55.97 15.42
C ASP A 203 12.93 -55.43 16.84
N ARG A 204 12.82 -54.11 17.03
CA ARG A 204 12.48 -53.49 18.33
C ARG A 204 11.09 -53.86 18.86
N ASP A 205 10.14 -54.25 18.00
CA ASP A 205 8.84 -54.83 18.39
C ASP A 205 8.62 -56.24 17.79
N PRO A 206 9.16 -57.29 18.43
CA PRO A 206 9.06 -58.66 17.92
C PRO A 206 7.63 -59.22 17.90
N GLN A 207 6.71 -58.68 18.70
CA GLN A 207 5.33 -59.16 18.76
C GLN A 207 4.45 -58.50 17.68
N GLY A 208 4.55 -57.18 17.52
CA GLY A 208 3.90 -56.45 16.44
C GLY A 208 4.39 -56.92 15.07
N LEU A 209 5.70 -57.13 14.92
CA LEU A 209 6.28 -57.65 13.67
C LEU A 209 5.78 -59.06 13.33
N ARG A 210 5.64 -59.95 14.32
CA ARG A 210 5.04 -61.28 14.11
C ARG A 210 3.60 -61.20 13.60
N ARG A 211 2.78 -60.31 14.16
CA ARG A 211 1.39 -60.08 13.71
C ARG A 211 1.35 -59.49 12.30
N ALA A 212 2.21 -58.52 12.00
CA ALA A 212 2.32 -57.92 10.67
C ALA A 212 2.75 -58.94 9.60
N ARG A 213 3.72 -59.82 9.91
CA ARG A 213 4.14 -60.94 9.03
C ARG A 213 2.97 -61.91 8.74
N LEU A 214 2.18 -62.26 9.75
CA LEU A 214 0.99 -63.11 9.58
C LEU A 214 -0.05 -62.45 8.68
N LEU A 215 -0.36 -61.18 8.93
CA LEU A 215 -1.32 -60.42 8.13
C LEU A 215 -0.86 -60.28 6.67
N ALA A 216 0.41 -60.00 6.43
CA ALA A 216 0.96 -59.91 5.08
C ALA A 216 0.87 -61.25 4.35
N ARG A 217 1.19 -62.37 5.02
CA ARG A 217 1.03 -63.71 4.44
C ARG A 217 -0.43 -64.02 4.09
N GLU A 218 -1.37 -63.74 4.98
CA GLU A 218 -2.81 -63.94 4.73
C GLU A 218 -3.29 -63.12 3.53
N ARG A 219 -2.91 -61.85 3.43
CA ARG A 219 -3.43 -60.94 2.40
C ARG A 219 -2.88 -61.23 1.01
N PHE A 220 -1.64 -61.68 0.91
CA PHE A 220 -0.93 -61.88 -0.37
C PHE A 220 -0.81 -63.36 -0.80
N ALA A 221 -1.28 -64.32 0.01
CA ALA A 221 -1.24 -65.75 -0.30
C ALA A 221 -1.89 -66.10 -1.67
N ALA A 222 -2.96 -65.39 -2.05
CA ALA A 222 -3.70 -65.64 -3.29
C ALA A 222 -3.26 -64.77 -4.49
N ILE A 223 -2.29 -63.87 -4.31
CA ILE A 223 -1.93 -62.80 -5.27
C ILE A 223 -0.54 -63.03 -5.89
N THR A 224 0.33 -63.82 -5.22
CA THR A 224 1.75 -63.93 -5.56
C THR A 224 2.04 -64.98 -6.62
N THR A 225 2.59 -64.56 -7.76
CA THR A 225 3.15 -65.42 -8.81
C THR A 225 4.57 -65.85 -8.42
N GLY A 226 4.68 -67.04 -7.81
CA GLY A 226 5.93 -67.56 -7.22
C GLY A 226 5.72 -68.37 -5.92
N GLY A 227 4.47 -68.41 -5.42
CA GLY A 227 4.09 -69.13 -4.21
C GLY A 227 4.36 -68.34 -2.92
N PRO A 228 3.74 -68.73 -1.79
CA PRO A 228 3.81 -68.03 -0.50
C PRO A 228 5.22 -67.99 0.14
N ALA A 229 6.24 -68.53 -0.53
CA ALA A 229 7.62 -68.63 -0.04
C ALA A 229 8.37 -67.29 -0.01
N VAL A 230 8.01 -66.30 -0.83
CA VAL A 230 8.75 -65.02 -0.87
C VAL A 230 8.48 -64.15 0.38
N LEU A 231 7.26 -64.22 0.93
CA LEU A 231 6.86 -63.49 2.15
C LEU A 231 7.53 -64.07 3.40
N GLY A 232 8.69 -63.50 3.72
CA GLY A 232 9.58 -63.87 4.82
C GLY A 232 10.96 -64.40 4.37
N GLN A 233 11.21 -64.52 3.07
CA GLN A 233 12.56 -64.79 2.53
C GLN A 233 13.33 -63.51 2.20
N ILE A 234 12.61 -62.44 1.82
CA ILE A 234 13.18 -61.14 1.47
C ILE A 234 12.55 -60.10 2.40
N GLU A 235 13.35 -59.55 3.31
CA GLU A 235 12.96 -58.46 4.21
C GLU A 235 14.09 -57.44 4.24
N VAL A 236 13.78 -56.17 4.01
CA VAL A 236 14.76 -55.08 4.05
C VAL A 236 14.81 -54.52 5.48
N PRO A 237 15.93 -54.68 6.23
CA PRO A 237 16.02 -54.26 7.61
C PRO A 237 16.04 -52.73 7.74
N TYR A 238 15.52 -52.21 8.85
CA TYR A 238 15.67 -50.80 9.22
C TYR A 238 17.06 -50.57 9.83
N LEU A 239 17.89 -49.79 9.12
CA LEU A 239 19.17 -49.30 9.65
C LEU A 239 19.11 -47.77 9.73
N PRO A 240 19.18 -47.16 10.94
CA PRO A 240 19.04 -45.72 11.11
C PRO A 240 19.96 -44.89 10.21
N GLU A 241 21.21 -45.34 10.06
CA GLU A 241 22.24 -44.66 9.26
C GLU A 241 21.89 -44.56 7.76
N PHE A 242 21.17 -45.55 7.22
CA PHE A 242 20.76 -45.60 5.81
C PHE A 242 19.30 -45.16 5.59
N SER A 243 18.62 -44.81 6.68
CA SER A 243 17.21 -44.39 6.64
C SER A 243 17.07 -42.87 6.68
N HIS A 244 18.09 -42.14 7.14
CA HIS A 244 18.11 -40.67 7.20
C HIS A 244 19.05 -40.05 6.15
N ASP A 245 20.11 -40.76 5.75
CA ASP A 245 21.03 -40.32 4.70
C ASP A 245 20.67 -40.97 3.36
N GLU A 246 20.53 -40.17 2.30
CA GLU A 246 20.24 -40.62 0.93
C GLU A 246 21.49 -41.19 0.24
N LYS A 247 22.06 -42.28 0.79
CA LYS A 247 23.31 -42.91 0.34
C LYS A 247 23.11 -44.35 -0.14
N LEU A 248 23.91 -44.79 -1.11
CA LEU A 248 23.91 -46.16 -1.61
C LEU A 248 24.63 -47.12 -0.65
N ALA A 249 23.86 -48.00 0.00
CA ALA A 249 24.36 -49.01 0.93
C ALA A 249 25.38 -49.97 0.29
N VAL A 250 25.19 -50.31 -0.98
CA VAL A 250 26.14 -51.14 -1.74
C VAL A 250 27.51 -50.47 -1.95
N LEU A 251 27.58 -49.13 -1.92
CA LEU A 251 28.83 -48.40 -2.12
C LEU A 251 29.53 -48.04 -0.82
N VAL A 252 28.79 -47.52 0.16
CA VAL A 252 29.34 -47.08 1.45
C VAL A 252 29.70 -48.29 2.35
N GLY A 253 29.18 -49.47 2.03
CA GLY A 253 29.08 -50.60 2.95
C GLY A 253 30.40 -51.19 3.49
N GLY A 254 30.60 -51.01 4.80
CA GLY A 254 31.36 -51.90 5.68
C GLY A 254 30.47 -52.98 6.34
N SER A 255 30.95 -53.61 7.42
CA SER A 255 30.23 -54.71 8.12
C SER A 255 28.81 -54.35 8.58
N GLN A 256 28.53 -53.07 8.82
CA GLN A 256 27.23 -52.57 9.30
C GLN A 256 26.14 -52.53 8.22
N ALA A 257 26.51 -52.38 6.93
CA ALA A 257 25.54 -52.33 5.82
C ALA A 257 25.24 -53.72 5.23
N ALA A 258 25.99 -54.76 5.62
CA ALA A 258 25.91 -56.10 5.04
C ALA A 258 24.49 -56.72 5.06
N PRO A 259 23.67 -56.57 6.12
CA PRO A 259 22.30 -57.07 6.12
C PRO A 259 21.40 -56.41 5.06
N LEU A 260 21.61 -55.11 4.82
CA LEU A 260 20.84 -54.31 3.87
C LEU A 260 21.24 -54.63 2.42
N VAL A 261 22.55 -54.77 2.16
CA VAL A 261 23.08 -55.21 0.85
C VAL A 261 22.52 -56.59 0.50
N ARG A 262 22.58 -57.54 1.44
CA ARG A 262 22.03 -58.90 1.23
C ARG A 262 20.54 -58.89 0.91
N ALA A 263 19.76 -58.01 1.54
CA ALA A 263 18.33 -57.88 1.25
C ALA A 263 18.08 -57.38 -0.19
N TYR A 264 18.85 -56.41 -0.66
CA TYR A 264 18.76 -55.93 -2.04
C TYR A 264 19.23 -56.96 -3.06
N GLU A 265 20.25 -57.76 -2.75
CA GLU A 265 20.68 -58.89 -3.60
C GLU A 265 19.58 -59.95 -3.73
N LEU A 266 18.94 -60.33 -2.63
CA LEU A 266 17.80 -61.26 -2.64
C LEU A 266 16.63 -60.71 -3.45
N MET A 267 16.33 -59.42 -3.33
CA MET A 267 15.30 -58.76 -4.13
C MET A 267 15.64 -58.77 -5.62
N THR A 268 16.91 -58.47 -5.96
CA THR A 268 17.42 -58.51 -7.34
C THR A 268 17.30 -59.91 -7.93
N ARG A 269 17.60 -60.93 -7.13
CA ARG A 269 17.50 -62.34 -7.50
C ARG A 269 16.06 -62.75 -7.80
N ALA A 270 15.09 -62.24 -7.03
CA ALA A 270 13.68 -62.51 -7.22
C ALA A 270 13.09 -61.82 -8.48
N ILE A 271 13.45 -60.56 -8.73
CA ILE A 271 12.92 -59.81 -9.88
C ILE A 271 13.57 -60.20 -11.22
N THR A 272 14.76 -60.80 -11.18
CA THR A 272 15.49 -61.26 -12.38
C THR A 272 15.34 -62.76 -12.67
N ASP A 273 14.53 -63.48 -11.90
CA ASP A 273 14.43 -64.95 -11.96
C ASP A 273 15.80 -65.63 -11.90
N ASP A 274 16.55 -65.32 -10.84
CA ASP A 274 17.86 -65.94 -10.54
C ASP A 274 18.99 -65.62 -11.53
N ARG A 275 18.77 -64.73 -12.52
CA ARG A 275 19.78 -64.32 -13.51
C ARG A 275 20.90 -63.47 -12.91
N VAL A 276 20.58 -62.61 -11.94
CA VAL A 276 21.57 -61.80 -11.20
C VAL A 276 21.46 -62.14 -9.72
N ARG A 277 22.55 -62.63 -9.12
CA ARG A 277 22.52 -63.23 -7.77
C ARG A 277 23.20 -62.40 -6.69
N THR A 278 24.34 -61.77 -7.00
CA THR A 278 25.17 -61.02 -6.04
C THR A 278 25.75 -59.80 -6.71
N ALA A 279 25.98 -58.75 -5.92
CA ALA A 279 26.67 -57.56 -6.38
C ALA A 279 28.18 -57.83 -6.38
N ASN A 280 28.88 -57.51 -7.47
CA ASN A 280 30.33 -57.44 -7.44
C ASN A 280 30.74 -56.31 -6.49
N SER A 281 31.73 -56.52 -5.62
CA SER A 281 32.15 -55.47 -4.67
C SER A 281 32.66 -54.24 -5.43
N PRO A 282 32.29 -53.01 -5.00
CA PRO A 282 32.81 -51.80 -5.62
C PRO A 282 34.32 -51.68 -5.36
N SER A 283 35.03 -51.05 -6.29
CA SER A 283 36.44 -50.73 -6.08
C SER A 283 36.60 -49.75 -4.91
N ASP A 284 37.73 -49.86 -4.19
CA ASP A 284 38.01 -48.96 -3.06
C ASP A 284 38.07 -47.49 -3.50
N VAL A 285 38.56 -47.24 -4.72
CA VAL A 285 38.60 -45.92 -5.34
C VAL A 285 37.20 -45.35 -5.55
N LEU A 286 36.25 -46.14 -6.06
CA LEU A 286 34.87 -45.71 -6.25
C LEU A 286 34.18 -45.45 -4.91
N ARG A 287 34.44 -46.31 -3.90
CA ARG A 287 33.92 -46.15 -2.54
C ARG A 287 34.40 -44.85 -1.90
N GLU A 288 35.71 -44.60 -1.90
CA GLU A 288 36.27 -43.37 -1.34
C GLU A 288 35.78 -42.12 -2.07
N ARG A 289 35.68 -42.18 -3.40
CA ARG A 289 35.16 -41.07 -4.21
C ARG A 289 33.72 -40.74 -3.85
N TYR A 290 32.88 -41.76 -3.68
CA TYR A 290 31.47 -41.60 -3.30
C TYR A 290 31.32 -41.05 -1.87
N ILE A 291 32.13 -41.51 -0.91
CA ILE A 291 32.09 -41.02 0.48
C ILE A 291 32.56 -39.55 0.57
N ARG A 292 33.68 -39.18 -0.07
CA ARG A 292 34.17 -37.79 -0.06
C ARG A 292 33.17 -36.81 -0.68
N ALA A 293 32.43 -37.24 -1.70
CA ALA A 293 31.41 -36.40 -2.32
C ALA A 293 30.20 -36.17 -1.39
N LEU A 294 29.86 -37.11 -0.50
CA LEU A 294 28.83 -36.92 0.52
C LEU A 294 29.23 -35.87 1.57
N ASP A 295 30.50 -35.87 2.02
CA ASP A 295 31.01 -34.91 3.02
C ASP A 295 31.04 -33.46 2.52
N HIS A 296 31.23 -33.25 1.21
CA HIS A 296 31.26 -31.91 0.61
C HIS A 296 29.88 -31.32 0.33
N ALA A 297 28.80 -32.10 0.44
CA ALA A 297 27.44 -31.66 0.12
C ALA A 297 26.70 -30.97 1.29
N PHE A 298 27.24 -31.02 2.52
CA PHE A 298 26.62 -30.44 3.71
C PHE A 298 27.63 -29.59 4.52
N PRO A 299 27.81 -28.29 4.24
CA PRO A 299 28.59 -27.43 5.13
C PRO A 299 27.88 -27.29 6.49
N THR A 300 28.64 -27.43 7.58
CA THR A 300 28.15 -27.18 8.94
C THR A 300 27.84 -25.70 9.14
N LEU A 301 26.60 -25.34 9.50
CA LEU A 301 26.21 -23.97 9.85
C LEU A 301 27.07 -23.42 11.01
N PRO A 302 27.41 -22.12 11.04
CA PRO A 302 28.09 -21.52 12.18
C PRO A 302 27.21 -21.61 13.44
N ARG A 303 27.82 -21.91 14.60
CA ARG A 303 27.08 -22.03 15.88
C ARG A 303 26.40 -20.73 16.30
N ALA A 304 27.04 -19.59 16.03
CA ALA A 304 26.52 -18.25 16.26
C ALA A 304 27.35 -17.21 15.50
N VAL A 305 26.81 -16.00 15.30
CA VAL A 305 27.51 -14.85 14.70
C VAL A 305 27.37 -13.62 15.60
N SER A 306 28.48 -13.00 16.01
CA SER A 306 28.47 -11.68 16.67
C SER A 306 28.63 -10.59 15.61
N ILE A 307 27.67 -9.68 15.52
CA ILE A 307 27.66 -8.56 14.57
C ILE A 307 28.09 -7.30 15.34
N VAL A 308 29.26 -6.77 15.00
CA VAL A 308 29.86 -5.59 15.60
C VAL A 308 29.67 -4.39 14.67
N TYR A 309 29.10 -3.31 15.17
CA TYR A 309 28.76 -2.14 14.35
C TYR A 309 28.86 -0.83 15.15
N ALA A 310 29.00 0.30 14.45
CA ALA A 310 28.79 1.62 15.04
C ALA A 310 27.29 1.94 15.06
N PRO A 311 26.74 2.64 16.07
CA PRO A 311 25.30 2.96 16.16
C PRO A 311 24.66 3.54 14.89
N ARG A 312 25.44 4.29 14.10
CA ARG A 312 24.99 4.88 12.83
C ARG A 312 24.74 3.84 11.72
N ASP A 313 25.34 2.67 11.83
CA ASP A 313 25.24 1.58 10.85
C ASP A 313 24.31 0.44 11.34
N ARG A 314 23.54 0.68 12.41
CA ARG A 314 22.59 -0.29 12.99
C ARG A 314 21.63 -0.91 11.97
N VAL A 315 21.18 -0.16 10.96
CA VAL A 315 20.29 -0.67 9.89
C VAL A 315 20.92 -1.84 9.13
N TRP A 316 22.23 -1.76 8.84
CA TRP A 316 22.95 -2.83 8.15
C TRP A 316 23.15 -4.04 9.03
N ALA A 317 23.41 -3.81 10.33
CA ALA A 317 23.52 -4.88 11.31
C ALA A 317 22.17 -5.60 11.50
N ASP A 318 21.06 -4.86 11.56
CA ASP A 318 19.71 -5.40 11.64
C ASP A 318 19.31 -6.22 10.41
N TRP A 319 19.72 -5.78 9.21
CA TRP A 319 19.51 -6.55 7.97
C TRP A 319 20.33 -7.85 7.96
N CYS A 320 21.62 -7.79 8.32
CA CYS A 320 22.46 -8.98 8.46
C CYS A 320 21.89 -9.96 9.49
N ARG A 321 21.38 -9.45 10.62
CA ARG A 321 20.70 -10.25 11.64
C ARG A 321 19.46 -10.94 11.10
N GLY A 322 18.61 -10.22 10.35
CA GLY A 322 17.40 -10.78 9.73
C GLY A 322 17.73 -11.95 8.81
N LEU A 323 18.67 -11.73 7.89
CA LEU A 323 19.14 -12.76 6.95
C LEU A 323 19.70 -14.00 7.66
N LEU A 324 20.51 -13.80 8.71
CA LEU A 324 21.06 -14.90 9.50
C LEU A 324 19.98 -15.66 10.28
N GLY A 325 18.98 -14.95 10.81
CA GLY A 325 17.83 -15.52 11.49
C GLY A 325 16.97 -16.43 10.59
N GLU A 326 16.78 -16.06 9.32
CA GLU A 326 16.08 -16.90 8.32
C GLU A 326 16.79 -18.24 8.09
N HIS A 327 18.11 -18.24 8.19
CA HIS A 327 18.93 -19.45 8.12
C HIS A 327 19.11 -20.17 9.47
N GLY A 328 18.38 -19.74 10.51
CA GLY A 328 18.42 -20.34 11.85
C GLY A 328 19.73 -20.12 12.59
N VAL A 329 20.53 -19.12 12.20
CA VAL A 329 21.82 -18.81 12.83
C VAL A 329 21.60 -17.84 14.00
N PRO A 330 21.95 -18.21 15.24
CA PRO A 330 21.85 -17.30 16.38
C PRO A 330 22.81 -16.12 16.22
N THR A 331 22.32 -14.89 16.46
CA THR A 331 23.10 -13.66 16.32
C THR A 331 23.16 -12.85 17.60
N GLU A 332 24.33 -12.29 17.91
CA GLU A 332 24.55 -11.33 19.00
C GLU A 332 24.88 -9.95 18.41
N MET A 333 24.17 -8.90 18.82
CA MET A 333 24.37 -7.53 18.34
C MET A 333 25.29 -6.76 19.30
N VAL A 334 26.38 -6.20 18.78
CA VAL A 334 27.39 -5.49 19.59
C VAL A 334 27.64 -4.09 19.02
N SER A 335 27.03 -3.09 19.65
CA SER A 335 27.29 -1.68 19.34
C SER A 335 28.61 -1.20 19.96
N VAL A 336 29.49 -0.61 19.15
CA VAL A 336 30.75 -0.02 19.59
C VAL A 336 30.51 1.42 20.04
N MET A 337 30.44 1.60 21.36
CA MET A 337 30.35 2.88 22.04
C MET A 337 31.59 3.07 22.92
N PRO A 338 32.03 4.31 23.22
CA PRO A 338 33.06 4.54 24.23
C PRO A 338 32.67 3.83 25.54
N ALA A 339 33.59 3.03 26.11
CA ALA A 339 33.45 2.24 27.35
C ALA A 339 32.77 0.85 27.31
N ARG A 340 32.29 0.31 26.19
CA ARG A 340 31.81 -1.10 26.11
C ARG A 340 32.94 -2.08 25.73
N THR A 341 33.06 -3.19 26.47
CA THR A 341 33.97 -4.30 26.18
C THR A 341 33.34 -5.27 25.17
N LEU A 342 34.12 -5.77 24.19
CA LEU A 342 33.64 -6.80 23.27
C LEU A 342 33.41 -8.13 24.00
N PRO A 343 32.39 -8.92 23.63
CA PRO A 343 32.17 -10.25 24.18
C PRO A 343 33.29 -11.23 23.78
N ALA A 344 33.61 -12.18 24.66
CA ALA A 344 34.62 -13.21 24.40
C ALA A 344 34.18 -14.15 23.27
N VAL A 345 35.07 -14.43 22.31
CA VAL A 345 34.78 -15.30 21.15
C VAL A 345 34.96 -16.77 21.54
N GLU A 346 33.86 -17.47 21.79
CA GLU A 346 33.87 -18.93 21.98
C GLU A 346 34.18 -19.69 20.67
N GLY A 347 34.72 -20.92 20.80
CA GLY A 347 35.04 -21.77 19.65
C GLY A 347 33.81 -22.12 18.79
N GLY A 348 33.81 -21.67 17.54
CA GLY A 348 32.75 -21.87 16.55
C GLY A 348 31.83 -20.66 16.29
N ARG A 349 32.04 -19.52 16.99
CA ARG A 349 31.31 -18.26 16.76
C ARG A 349 32.03 -17.37 15.74
N HIS A 350 31.35 -16.93 14.67
CA HIS A 350 31.94 -16.00 13.71
C HIS A 350 31.74 -14.54 14.12
N LEU A 351 32.65 -13.65 13.70
CA LEU A 351 32.58 -12.21 13.98
C LEU A 351 32.35 -11.43 12.68
N LEU A 352 31.35 -10.57 12.65
CA LEU A 352 30.99 -9.73 11.50
C LEU A 352 31.20 -8.26 11.86
N LEU A 353 32.20 -7.60 11.27
CA LEU A 353 32.53 -6.20 11.53
C LEU A 353 31.92 -5.30 10.43
N ILE A 354 30.90 -4.52 10.77
CA ILE A 354 30.26 -3.58 9.83
C ILE A 354 31.08 -2.29 9.75
N SER A 355 31.56 -1.96 8.56
CA SER A 355 32.40 -0.78 8.25
C SER A 355 33.51 -0.52 9.30
N PRO A 356 34.56 -1.36 9.35
CA PRO A 356 35.59 -1.27 10.40
C PRO A 356 36.24 0.12 10.56
N GLY A 357 36.29 0.94 9.50
CA GLY A 357 36.77 2.33 9.54
C GLY A 357 35.95 3.28 10.41
N ARG A 358 34.72 2.90 10.78
CA ARG A 358 33.82 3.69 11.63
C ARG A 358 33.77 3.21 13.08
N LEU A 359 34.45 2.12 13.42
CA LEU A 359 34.49 1.56 14.77
C LEU A 359 35.58 2.26 15.62
N ILE A 360 35.33 3.51 16.00
CA ILE A 360 36.27 4.34 16.74
C ILE A 360 36.61 3.68 18.10
N GLY A 361 37.91 3.49 18.37
CA GLY A 361 38.40 2.89 19.62
C GLY A 361 38.66 1.38 19.55
N LEU A 362 38.25 0.72 18.47
CA LEU A 362 38.54 -0.71 18.23
C LEU A 362 39.96 -0.90 17.68
N ASN A 363 40.74 -1.84 18.25
CA ASN A 363 42.08 -2.17 17.77
C ASN A 363 42.27 -3.69 17.57
N ARG A 364 43.41 -4.08 16.99
CA ARG A 364 43.72 -5.49 16.68
C ARG A 364 43.67 -6.44 17.88
N THR A 365 44.09 -5.98 19.06
CA THR A 365 44.16 -6.85 20.26
C THR A 365 42.78 -7.27 20.75
N HIS A 366 41.73 -6.55 20.39
CA HIS A 366 40.34 -6.89 20.76
C HIS A 366 39.73 -7.99 19.87
N VAL A 367 40.39 -8.35 18.76
CA VAL A 367 39.88 -9.31 17.75
C VAL A 367 40.57 -10.68 17.82
N ASP A 368 41.80 -10.75 18.36
CA ASP A 368 42.71 -11.92 18.24
C ASP A 368 42.86 -12.80 19.52
N GLU A 369 42.07 -12.66 20.60
CA GLU A 369 42.16 -13.58 21.78
C GLU A 369 41.09 -14.69 21.79
N PRO A 370 41.40 -15.93 21.35
CA PRO A 370 40.67 -17.12 21.76
C PRO A 370 41.33 -17.78 23.00
N PRO A 371 40.56 -18.26 24.00
CA PRO A 371 41.11 -19.11 25.04
C PRO A 371 41.53 -20.45 24.43
N GLY A 372 42.75 -20.89 24.73
CA GLY A 372 43.47 -21.97 24.03
C GLY A 372 42.65 -23.24 23.76
N ALA A 373 42.61 -23.66 22.49
CA ALA A 373 42.10 -24.96 22.07
C ALA A 373 43.25 -25.82 21.52
N GLN A 374 43.48 -26.99 22.13
CA GLN A 374 44.42 -27.99 21.62
C GLN A 374 43.92 -28.56 20.28
N PRO A 375 44.82 -28.82 19.31
CA PRO A 375 44.46 -29.40 18.03
C PRO A 375 44.23 -30.91 18.19
N GLY A 376 42.97 -31.32 18.40
CA GLY A 376 42.66 -32.73 18.61
C GLY A 376 41.17 -33.03 18.79
N GLY A 377 40.34 -32.63 17.82
CA GLY A 377 38.95 -33.08 17.75
C GLY A 377 38.03 -32.05 17.12
N GLY A 378 37.59 -32.29 15.88
CA GLY A 378 36.35 -31.79 15.24
C GLY A 378 35.83 -30.35 15.47
N ALA A 379 36.60 -29.42 16.02
CA ALA A 379 36.11 -28.10 16.42
C ALA A 379 36.04 -27.14 15.22
N GLN A 380 34.85 -26.60 14.95
CA GLN A 380 34.64 -25.51 14.01
C GLN A 380 35.52 -24.30 14.38
N VAL A 381 36.36 -23.86 13.43
CA VAL A 381 37.23 -22.69 13.61
C VAL A 381 36.40 -21.41 13.46
N SER A 382 36.45 -20.52 14.47
CA SER A 382 35.88 -19.17 14.42
C SER A 382 36.58 -18.31 13.36
N ARG A 383 35.82 -17.55 12.55
CA ARG A 383 36.34 -16.65 11.50
C ARG A 383 35.78 -15.23 11.67
N THR A 384 36.56 -14.24 11.26
CA THR A 384 36.19 -12.81 11.29
C THR A 384 36.05 -12.27 9.87
N PHE A 385 34.97 -11.53 9.61
CA PHE A 385 34.66 -10.92 8.31
C PHE A 385 34.45 -9.40 8.45
N ALA A 386 35.02 -8.63 7.54
CA ALA A 386 34.78 -7.19 7.41
C ALA A 386 33.73 -6.92 6.33
N VAL A 387 32.60 -6.33 6.72
CA VAL A 387 31.50 -5.97 5.82
C VAL A 387 31.63 -4.49 5.43
N LEU A 388 31.83 -4.22 4.15
CA LEU A 388 32.01 -2.86 3.63
C LEU A 388 30.69 -2.34 3.07
N ILE A 389 30.20 -1.21 3.59
CA ILE A 389 28.87 -0.64 3.26
C ILE A 389 28.95 0.81 2.75
N ASP A 390 30.15 1.40 2.74
CA ASP A 390 30.44 2.76 2.29
C ASP A 390 31.92 2.89 1.89
N ASP A 391 32.31 4.05 1.38
CA ASP A 391 33.66 4.31 0.84
C ASP A 391 34.74 4.55 1.91
N THR A 392 34.43 4.38 3.20
CA THR A 392 35.42 4.52 4.27
C THR A 392 36.43 3.38 4.16
N GLU A 393 37.72 3.71 3.95
CA GLU A 393 38.76 2.69 3.91
C GLU A 393 38.90 1.99 5.26
N PRO A 394 39.00 0.64 5.30
CA PRO A 394 39.25 -0.07 6.53
C PRO A 394 40.65 0.29 7.07
N PRO A 395 40.80 0.44 8.41
CA PRO A 395 42.06 0.78 9.03
C PRO A 395 43.11 -0.32 8.78
N GLU A 396 44.40 0.03 8.84
CA GLU A 396 45.50 -0.88 8.49
C GLU A 396 45.42 -2.24 9.20
N TRP A 397 44.99 -2.25 10.47
CA TRP A 397 44.86 -3.49 11.25
C TRP A 397 43.76 -4.44 10.73
N ALA A 398 42.74 -3.91 10.04
CA ALA A 398 41.64 -4.67 9.46
C ALA A 398 41.92 -5.09 8.00
N ALA A 399 43.08 -4.73 7.44
CA ALA A 399 43.42 -5.00 6.04
C ALA A 399 43.53 -6.50 5.72
N SER A 400 43.92 -7.34 6.70
CA SER A 400 44.10 -8.78 6.56
C SER A 400 42.86 -9.62 6.87
N ILE A 401 41.73 -9.00 7.20
CA ILE A 401 40.46 -9.67 7.51
C ILE A 401 39.71 -9.99 6.21
N ASP A 402 39.04 -11.15 6.15
CA ASP A 402 38.23 -11.55 5.00
C ASP A 402 37.11 -10.53 4.73
N ARG A 403 36.98 -10.07 3.48
CA ARG A 403 36.06 -8.98 3.12
C ARG A 403 34.75 -9.48 2.48
N ILE A 404 33.66 -8.86 2.90
CA ILE A 404 32.34 -8.94 2.26
C ILE A 404 32.00 -7.53 1.78
N ASP A 405 32.06 -7.30 0.48
CA ASP A 405 31.83 -5.99 -0.11
C ASP A 405 30.37 -5.84 -0.52
N LEU A 406 29.63 -5.00 0.20
CA LEU A 406 28.22 -4.71 -0.05
C LEU A 406 28.02 -3.32 -0.69
N ARG A 407 29.10 -2.69 -1.17
CA ARG A 407 29.01 -1.40 -1.87
C ARG A 407 28.42 -1.61 -3.27
N GLU A 408 27.44 -0.80 -3.62
CA GLU A 408 26.80 -0.76 -4.95
C GLU A 408 26.22 -2.10 -5.47
N VAL A 409 25.99 -3.09 -4.61
CA VAL A 409 25.36 -4.36 -4.98
C VAL A 409 23.84 -4.34 -4.73
N LYS A 410 23.09 -5.10 -5.52
CA LYS A 410 21.65 -5.31 -5.30
C LYS A 410 21.41 -6.27 -4.14
N GLU A 411 20.21 -6.23 -3.54
CA GLU A 411 19.81 -7.08 -2.41
C GLU A 411 20.11 -8.57 -2.66
N GLU A 412 19.64 -9.13 -3.78
CA GLU A 412 19.86 -10.54 -4.15
C GLU A 412 21.36 -10.90 -4.23
N GLN A 413 22.21 -9.95 -4.65
CA GLN A 413 23.65 -10.15 -4.75
C GLN A 413 24.33 -10.04 -3.38
N ALA A 414 23.87 -9.11 -2.54
CA ALA A 414 24.34 -8.92 -1.18
C ALA A 414 24.04 -10.15 -0.31
N GLU A 415 22.82 -10.68 -0.40
CA GLU A 415 22.40 -11.92 0.25
C GLU A 415 23.28 -13.09 -0.20
N GLU A 416 23.45 -13.25 -1.50
CA GLU A 416 24.27 -14.33 -2.06
C GLU A 416 25.75 -14.24 -1.62
N LEU A 417 26.31 -13.03 -1.50
CA LEU A 417 27.67 -12.79 -1.02
C LEU A 417 27.82 -13.19 0.46
N LEU A 418 26.90 -12.74 1.32
CA LEU A 418 26.86 -13.11 2.73
C LEU A 418 26.69 -14.62 2.90
N ARG A 419 25.72 -15.20 2.20
CA ARG A 419 25.40 -16.63 2.20
C ARG A 419 26.60 -17.49 1.82
N LYS A 420 27.28 -17.15 0.72
CA LYS A 420 28.49 -17.85 0.26
C LYS A 420 29.65 -17.76 1.26
N ARG A 421 29.89 -16.58 1.82
CA ARG A 421 31.02 -16.33 2.73
C ARG A 421 30.83 -16.97 4.10
N LEU A 422 29.59 -17.09 4.54
CA LEU A 422 29.22 -17.72 5.82
C LEU A 422 28.83 -19.20 5.70
N GLY A 423 28.87 -19.79 4.50
CA GLY A 423 28.62 -21.22 4.28
C GLY A 423 27.16 -21.64 4.45
N LEU A 424 26.20 -20.74 4.22
CA LEU A 424 24.77 -20.99 4.37
C LEU A 424 24.18 -21.68 3.12
N THR A 425 23.31 -22.67 3.30
CA THR A 425 22.65 -23.38 2.17
C THR A 425 21.50 -22.57 1.56
N PRO A 426 21.26 -22.64 0.24
CA PRO A 426 20.07 -22.02 -0.36
C PRO A 426 18.81 -22.72 0.14
N PHE A 427 17.87 -21.98 0.72
CA PHE A 427 16.59 -22.52 1.18
C PHE A 427 15.52 -22.42 0.07
N GLN A 428 14.53 -23.31 0.09
CA GLN A 428 13.39 -23.29 -0.84
C GLN A 428 12.61 -21.97 -0.72
N GLU A 429 12.17 -21.44 -1.86
CA GLU A 429 11.33 -20.24 -1.97
C GLU A 429 10.13 -20.31 -1.01
N PHE A 430 10.20 -19.53 0.07
CA PHE A 430 9.04 -19.01 0.77
C PHE A 430 8.92 -17.53 0.42
N GLY A 431 7.68 -17.03 0.40
CA GLY A 431 7.38 -15.63 0.07
C GLY A 431 8.15 -14.62 0.94
N PRO A 432 8.18 -13.34 0.53
CA PRO A 432 9.01 -12.30 1.15
C PRO A 432 8.84 -12.32 2.67
N SER A 433 9.96 -12.46 3.38
CA SER A 433 9.97 -12.47 4.84
C SER A 433 9.49 -11.11 5.36
N GLN A 434 8.83 -11.12 6.52
CA GLN A 434 8.46 -9.93 7.27
C GLN A 434 9.70 -9.30 7.96
N GLY A 435 10.82 -9.17 7.24
CA GLY A 435 12.13 -8.74 7.74
C GLY A 435 12.47 -7.26 7.53
N THR A 436 13.63 -6.85 8.06
CA THR A 436 14.30 -5.55 7.85
C THR A 436 14.71 -5.42 6.38
N ARG A 437 14.51 -4.25 5.76
CA ARG A 437 14.76 -4.08 4.32
C ARG A 437 16.25 -3.95 4.01
N PHE A 438 16.69 -4.38 2.83
CA PHE A 438 18.06 -4.13 2.38
C PHE A 438 18.37 -2.63 2.32
N PRO A 439 19.34 -2.13 3.12
CA PRO A 439 19.59 -0.69 3.21
C PRO A 439 20.26 -0.12 1.96
N GLY A 440 20.92 -0.95 1.16
CA GLY A 440 21.66 -0.54 -0.04
C GLY A 440 20.79 -0.15 -1.24
N GLY A 441 19.49 -0.47 -1.24
CA GLY A 441 18.54 -0.04 -2.26
C GLY A 441 18.18 1.44 -2.19
N VAL A 442 18.46 2.08 -1.05
CA VAL A 442 18.35 3.54 -0.88
C VAL A 442 19.68 4.15 -1.34
N ARG A 443 19.70 4.87 -2.47
CA ARG A 443 20.89 5.53 -2.99
C ARG A 443 21.62 6.32 -1.89
N ARG A 444 22.75 5.80 -1.40
CA ARG A 444 23.76 6.55 -0.63
C ARG A 444 24.58 7.37 -1.63
N GLY A 445 24.20 8.63 -1.82
CA GLY A 445 24.97 9.57 -2.64
C GLY A 445 24.07 10.40 -3.53
N GLY A 446 23.93 11.66 -3.16
CA GLY A 446 23.20 12.65 -3.94
C GLY A 446 21.82 12.93 -3.37
N THR A 447 21.62 14.20 -3.04
CA THR A 447 20.37 14.94 -3.14
C THR A 447 19.69 14.76 -4.51
N ALA A 448 19.30 13.54 -4.85
CA ALA A 448 18.40 13.25 -5.95
C ALA A 448 17.03 12.99 -5.34
N GLU A 449 16.31 14.08 -5.15
CA GLU A 449 14.92 14.17 -5.60
C GLU A 449 14.13 12.86 -5.52
N VAL A 450 13.70 12.51 -4.30
CA VAL A 450 12.27 12.22 -4.12
C VAL A 450 11.58 13.45 -4.70
N GLY A 451 11.16 13.35 -5.96
CA GLY A 451 10.94 14.52 -6.81
C GLY A 451 10.04 15.55 -6.16
N ALA A 452 10.61 16.67 -5.70
CA ALA A 452 9.96 17.93 -5.33
C ALA A 452 8.55 17.86 -4.67
N ALA A 453 8.22 16.77 -4.01
CA ALA A 453 7.00 16.55 -3.25
C ALA A 453 7.42 16.65 -1.79
N ARG A 454 6.78 17.56 -1.05
CA ARG A 454 7.01 17.84 0.38
C ARG A 454 7.42 16.56 1.12
N LEU A 455 8.65 16.50 1.65
CA LEU A 455 9.02 15.42 2.56
C LEU A 455 8.00 15.45 3.72
N PRO A 456 7.38 14.33 4.08
CA PRO A 456 6.28 14.29 5.06
C PRO A 456 6.74 14.49 6.53
N PHE A 457 7.97 14.97 6.73
CA PHE A 457 8.62 15.23 8.02
C PHE A 457 9.76 16.26 7.85
N PRO A 458 10.23 16.90 8.94
CA PRO A 458 11.22 17.98 8.88
C PRO A 458 12.57 17.60 8.19
N PRO A 459 13.32 18.58 7.66
CA PRO A 459 14.67 18.34 7.13
C PRO A 459 15.63 17.89 8.25
N ARG A 460 16.58 17.01 7.94
CA ARG A 460 17.55 16.52 8.94
C ARG A 460 18.35 17.68 9.52
N TYR A 461 18.41 17.77 10.84
CA TYR A 461 19.30 18.70 11.52
C TYR A 461 20.75 18.25 11.34
N ALA A 462 21.51 18.94 10.48
CA ALA A 462 22.91 18.60 10.16
C ALA A 462 23.84 18.67 11.38
N GLY A 463 23.36 19.29 12.46
CA GLY A 463 24.11 19.54 13.66
C GLY A 463 23.91 18.59 14.83
N PHE A 464 23.23 17.46 14.60
CA PHE A 464 22.95 16.50 15.65
C PHE A 464 24.24 15.90 16.25
N VAL A 465 24.33 15.86 17.58
CA VAL A 465 25.50 15.37 18.33
C VAL A 465 25.02 14.39 19.40
N GLY A 466 25.70 13.25 19.54
CA GLY A 466 25.49 12.31 20.63
C GLY A 466 24.20 11.50 20.55
N ARG A 467 23.69 11.07 21.71
CA ARG A 467 22.44 10.30 21.91
C ARG A 467 22.35 8.94 21.24
N ASP A 468 23.48 8.37 20.84
CA ASP A 468 23.51 7.09 20.15
C ASP A 468 22.95 5.95 21.01
N GLY A 469 23.13 6.00 22.34
CA GLY A 469 22.52 5.03 23.27
C GLY A 469 20.98 5.04 23.25
N PHE A 470 20.37 6.23 23.31
CA PHE A 470 18.91 6.40 23.21
C PHE A 470 18.37 5.93 21.85
N LEU A 471 19.10 6.19 20.77
CA LEU A 471 18.70 5.74 19.44
C LEU A 471 18.78 4.21 19.29
N GLU A 472 19.75 3.56 19.93
CA GLU A 472 19.81 2.08 20.01
C GLU A 472 18.64 1.52 20.82
N GLU A 473 18.35 2.08 22.00
CA GLU A 473 17.24 1.63 22.85
C GLU A 473 15.86 1.83 22.19
N MET A 474 15.65 2.98 21.56
CA MET A 474 14.45 3.25 20.77
C MET A 474 14.34 2.25 19.60
N ARG A 475 15.45 1.93 18.95
CA ARG A 475 15.46 0.94 17.85
C ARG A 475 15.17 -0.47 18.33
N ASP A 476 15.66 -0.88 19.49
CA ASP A 476 15.36 -2.21 20.04
C ASP A 476 13.84 -2.37 20.33
N ASN A 477 13.17 -1.29 20.75
CA ASN A 477 11.72 -1.27 20.97
C ASN A 477 10.88 -1.16 19.69
N LEU A 478 11.44 -0.63 18.60
CA LEU A 478 10.76 -0.37 17.32
C LEU A 478 11.32 -1.22 16.16
N ALA A 479 12.03 -2.31 16.46
CA ALA A 479 12.59 -3.21 15.47
C ALA A 479 11.47 -4.05 14.80
N PRO A 480 11.52 -4.30 13.49
CA PRO A 480 10.49 -5.09 12.76
C PRO A 480 10.27 -6.51 13.30
N THR A 481 11.27 -7.07 13.99
CA THR A 481 11.21 -8.40 14.61
C THR A 481 10.46 -8.42 15.96
N THR A 482 10.15 -7.25 16.50
CA THR A 482 9.47 -7.09 17.79
C THR A 482 8.00 -6.75 17.50
N LEU A 483 7.05 -7.55 18.00
CA LEU A 483 5.63 -7.19 17.92
C LEU A 483 5.45 -5.82 18.61
N ALA A 484 4.91 -4.83 17.89
CA ALA A 484 4.69 -3.49 18.42
C ALA A 484 3.92 -3.58 19.75
N GLN A 485 4.57 -3.19 20.86
CA GLN A 485 4.00 -3.27 22.21
C GLN A 485 3.06 -2.10 22.53
N GLY A 486 3.01 -1.09 21.67
CA GLY A 486 2.24 0.15 21.83
C GLY A 486 3.02 1.36 21.29
N PRO A 487 2.51 2.60 21.44
CA PRO A 487 3.25 3.80 21.11
C PRO A 487 4.49 3.98 21.98
N TYR A 488 5.59 4.45 21.39
CA TYR A 488 6.82 4.81 22.10
C TYR A 488 6.75 6.27 22.55
N TYR A 489 6.66 6.50 23.86
CA TYR A 489 6.53 7.84 24.44
C TYR A 489 7.89 8.37 24.88
N LEU A 490 8.21 9.60 24.47
CA LEU A 490 9.34 10.38 24.95
C LEU A 490 8.84 11.58 25.72
N ARG A 491 9.35 11.77 26.94
CA ARG A 491 9.04 12.92 27.80
C ARG A 491 10.31 13.63 28.24
N GLY A 492 10.17 14.87 28.68
CA GLY A 492 11.29 15.67 29.19
C GLY A 492 11.05 17.17 29.03
N ALA A 493 11.96 17.97 29.58
CA ALA A 493 11.87 19.43 29.54
C ALA A 493 11.82 19.99 28.10
N GLU A 494 11.27 21.19 27.94
CA GLU A 494 11.33 21.91 26.67
C GLU A 494 12.80 22.24 26.34
N GLY A 495 13.20 22.12 25.06
CA GLY A 495 14.58 22.39 24.64
C GLY A 495 15.58 21.23 24.83
N VAL A 496 15.15 20.09 25.39
CA VAL A 496 16.02 18.91 25.59
C VAL A 496 16.31 18.09 24.31
N GLY A 497 15.66 18.43 23.18
CA GLY A 497 15.94 17.82 21.88
C GLY A 497 15.12 16.58 21.52
N LYS A 498 13.95 16.36 22.14
CA LYS A 498 13.07 15.19 21.86
C LYS A 498 12.72 15.07 20.37
N SER A 499 12.21 16.14 19.76
CA SER A 499 11.84 16.16 18.34
C SER A 499 13.05 15.89 17.44
N GLN A 500 14.22 16.44 17.78
CA GLN A 500 15.48 16.20 17.07
C GLN A 500 15.97 14.75 17.20
N LEU A 501 15.79 14.12 18.35
CA LEU A 501 16.10 12.71 18.58
C LEU A 501 15.23 11.80 17.70
N VAL A 502 13.91 12.04 17.68
CA VAL A 502 12.97 11.28 16.82
C VAL A 502 13.25 11.53 15.34
N LEU A 503 13.57 12.77 14.98
CA LEU A 503 13.92 13.11 13.60
C LEU A 503 15.18 12.36 13.16
N GLU A 504 16.21 12.31 14.00
CA GLU A 504 17.42 11.54 13.71
C GLU A 504 17.12 10.03 13.61
N TYR A 505 16.22 9.48 14.44
CA TYR A 505 15.73 8.10 14.29
C TYR A 505 15.10 7.89 12.91
N VAL A 506 14.17 8.76 12.50
CA VAL A 506 13.52 8.69 11.18
C VAL A 506 14.57 8.67 10.06
N TYR A 507 15.55 9.58 10.08
CA TYR A 507 16.59 9.63 9.04
C TYR A 507 17.51 8.40 9.05
N ARG A 508 17.77 7.80 10.21
CA ARG A 508 18.59 6.58 10.31
C ARG A 508 17.83 5.36 9.81
N PHE A 509 16.54 5.21 10.11
CA PHE A 509 15.79 3.97 9.90
C PHE A 509 14.68 4.06 8.83
N ALA A 510 14.65 5.13 8.02
CA ALA A 510 13.61 5.35 7.02
C ALA A 510 13.41 4.19 6.02
N SER A 511 14.46 3.44 5.68
CA SER A 511 14.40 2.32 4.73
C SER A 511 13.48 1.17 5.16
N ASP A 512 13.17 1.07 6.46
CA ASP A 512 12.31 0.01 6.99
C ASP A 512 10.81 0.33 6.89
N TYR A 513 10.45 1.56 6.54
CA TYR A 513 9.07 2.00 6.49
C TYR A 513 8.66 2.35 5.05
N ASP A 514 7.46 1.95 4.66
CA ASP A 514 6.81 2.34 3.41
C ASP A 514 6.16 3.72 3.54
N ILE A 515 5.69 4.06 4.75
CA ILE A 515 5.01 5.32 5.06
C ILE A 515 5.65 5.89 6.34
N ILE A 516 6.06 7.15 6.29
CA ILE A 516 6.49 7.91 7.48
C ILE A 516 5.72 9.22 7.47
N TRP A 517 5.07 9.57 8.59
CA TRP A 517 4.25 10.78 8.65
C TRP A 517 4.43 11.52 9.98
N TRP A 518 4.73 12.82 9.89
CA TRP A 518 4.90 13.72 11.03
C TRP A 518 3.63 14.50 11.31
N ILE A 519 3.07 14.32 12.51
CA ILE A 519 1.79 14.86 12.95
C ILE A 519 2.05 15.86 14.08
N PRO A 520 1.72 17.15 13.91
CA PRO A 520 1.76 18.12 14.99
C PRO A 520 0.73 17.77 16.09
N GLY A 521 1.19 17.74 17.33
CA GLY A 521 0.46 17.32 18.53
C GLY A 521 -0.06 18.46 19.41
N GLY A 522 0.10 19.71 18.98
CA GLY A 522 -0.21 20.90 19.79
C GLY A 522 -1.67 20.98 20.26
N SER A 523 -2.58 20.35 19.52
CA SER A 523 -3.99 20.18 19.91
C SER A 523 -4.58 18.90 19.33
N ARG A 524 -5.71 18.46 19.87
CA ARG A 524 -6.50 17.36 19.28
C ARG A 524 -6.89 17.64 17.82
N ASN A 525 -7.12 18.90 17.43
CA ASN A 525 -7.49 19.22 16.05
C ASN A 525 -6.30 19.12 15.10
N ASP A 526 -5.10 19.50 15.53
CA ASP A 526 -3.87 19.35 14.73
C ASP A 526 -3.59 17.88 14.40
N ILE A 527 -3.81 17.01 15.39
CA ILE A 527 -3.64 15.56 15.21
C ILE A 527 -4.67 15.01 14.20
N ARG A 528 -5.94 15.39 14.35
CA ARG A 528 -7.01 14.99 13.40
C ARG A 528 -6.71 15.45 11.98
N LYS A 529 -6.27 16.70 11.84
CA LYS A 529 -5.87 17.27 10.55
C LYS A 529 -4.68 16.50 9.96
N GLY A 530 -3.63 16.25 10.74
CA GLY A 530 -2.45 15.51 10.28
C GLY A 530 -2.78 14.11 9.77
N LEU A 531 -3.65 13.37 10.47
CA LEU A 531 -4.13 12.06 10.02
C LEU A 531 -5.02 12.14 8.76
N ALA A 532 -5.87 13.16 8.68
CA ALA A 532 -6.71 13.36 7.50
C ALA A 532 -5.90 13.77 6.26
N ASP A 533 -4.84 14.56 6.44
CA ASP A 533 -3.90 14.93 5.37
C ASP A 533 -3.11 13.70 4.88
N LEU A 534 -2.76 12.77 5.77
CA LEU A 534 -2.20 11.46 5.38
C LEU A 534 -3.20 10.65 4.55
N ALA A 535 -4.47 10.62 4.95
CA ALA A 535 -5.54 9.93 4.21
C ALA A 535 -5.68 10.47 2.78
N VAL A 536 -5.67 11.79 2.63
CA VAL A 536 -5.72 12.45 1.32
C VAL A 536 -4.49 12.11 0.49
N THR A 537 -3.31 12.14 1.10
CA THR A 537 -2.03 11.87 0.42
C THR A 537 -1.97 10.43 -0.09
N LEU A 538 -2.45 9.48 0.70
CA LEU A 538 -2.53 8.06 0.34
C LEU A 538 -3.81 7.72 -0.46
N GLN A 539 -4.61 8.73 -0.82
CA GLN A 539 -5.86 8.57 -1.58
C GLN A 539 -6.87 7.61 -0.92
N ILE A 540 -6.84 7.53 0.42
CA ILE A 540 -7.78 6.74 1.19
C ILE A 540 -9.17 7.38 1.08
N PRO A 541 -10.19 6.67 0.55
CA PRO A 541 -11.53 7.21 0.43
C PRO A 541 -12.13 7.49 1.81
N SER A 542 -12.36 8.77 2.13
CA SER A 542 -13.02 9.16 3.37
C SER A 542 -14.31 9.94 3.09
N ARG A 543 -15.46 9.40 3.53
CA ARG A 543 -16.72 10.14 3.62
C ARG A 543 -16.87 10.64 5.06
N GLY A 544 -16.45 11.88 5.32
CA GLY A 544 -16.53 12.52 6.65
C GLY A 544 -15.16 12.65 7.31
N ASP A 545 -15.00 12.02 8.48
CA ASP A 545 -13.79 12.16 9.30
C ASP A 545 -12.59 11.43 8.69
N GLY A 546 -11.78 12.16 7.93
CA GLY A 546 -10.57 11.64 7.28
C GLY A 546 -9.58 10.99 8.24
N ALA A 547 -9.50 11.47 9.49
CA ALA A 547 -8.62 10.87 10.49
C ALA A 547 -9.06 9.44 10.84
N LYS A 548 -10.36 9.22 11.05
CA LYS A 548 -10.91 7.88 11.33
C LYS A 548 -10.75 6.93 10.15
N ALA A 549 -10.97 7.43 8.93
CA ALA A 549 -10.77 6.63 7.72
C ALA A 549 -9.30 6.18 7.59
N MET A 550 -8.36 7.09 7.87
CA MET A 550 -6.93 6.76 7.86
C MET A 550 -6.59 5.70 8.90
N LEU A 551 -7.04 5.86 10.15
CA LEU A 551 -6.79 4.88 11.22
C LEU A 551 -7.33 3.50 10.85
N LYS A 552 -8.54 3.44 10.27
CA LYS A 552 -9.11 2.18 9.77
C LYS A 552 -8.31 1.58 8.62
N ALA A 553 -7.73 2.39 7.73
CA ALA A 553 -6.90 1.90 6.64
C ALA A 553 -5.57 1.31 7.17
N LEU A 554 -4.93 1.99 8.12
CA LEU A 554 -3.72 1.49 8.81
C LEU A 554 -3.99 0.17 9.55
N ASP A 555 -5.23 -0.09 9.93
CA ASP A 555 -5.64 -1.32 10.60
C ASP A 555 -5.82 -2.53 9.66
N VAL A 556 -6.00 -2.31 8.36
CA VAL A 556 -6.37 -3.35 7.38
C VAL A 556 -5.29 -3.59 6.32
N GLU A 557 -4.49 -2.58 5.99
CA GLU A 557 -3.46 -2.70 4.95
C GLU A 557 -2.13 -3.30 5.48
N PRO A 558 -1.47 -4.19 4.71
CA PRO A 558 -0.22 -4.85 5.12
C PRO A 558 1.03 -3.95 5.01
N ALA A 559 0.89 -2.62 5.02
CA ALA A 559 2.00 -1.68 4.84
C ALA A 559 2.78 -1.47 6.16
N ARG A 560 4.10 -1.27 6.08
CA ARG A 560 4.94 -0.92 7.24
C ARG A 560 4.98 0.60 7.37
N TRP A 561 4.44 1.14 8.45
CA TRP A 561 4.30 2.58 8.63
C TRP A 561 4.87 3.07 9.97
N LEU A 562 5.28 4.34 10.00
CA LEU A 562 5.73 5.07 11.19
C LEU A 562 4.95 6.38 11.30
N LEU A 563 4.22 6.56 12.40
CA LEU A 563 3.59 7.84 12.74
C LEU A 563 4.35 8.52 13.88
N VAL A 564 4.69 9.80 13.71
CA VAL A 564 5.31 10.62 14.74
C VAL A 564 4.34 11.70 15.19
N TYR A 565 3.91 11.68 16.45
CA TYR A 565 3.06 12.70 17.06
C TYR A 565 3.95 13.63 17.89
N ASP A 566 4.18 14.85 17.41
CA ASP A 566 5.20 15.74 17.96
C ASP A 566 4.61 16.90 18.77
N ASN A 567 5.14 17.19 19.95
CA ASN A 567 4.70 18.22 20.89
C ASN A 567 3.27 18.03 21.41
N VAL A 568 2.94 16.81 21.84
CA VAL A 568 1.66 16.51 22.49
C VAL A 568 1.67 17.08 23.92
N GLY A 569 0.85 18.09 24.16
CA GLY A 569 0.74 18.76 25.46
C GLY A 569 -0.11 18.00 26.49
N ASP A 570 -1.22 17.43 26.04
CA ASP A 570 -2.12 16.61 26.85
C ASP A 570 -2.30 15.27 26.15
N ILE A 571 -2.03 14.17 26.86
CA ILE A 571 -2.13 12.82 26.32
C ILE A 571 -3.58 12.48 25.92
N ALA A 572 -4.59 13.09 26.55
CA ALA A 572 -6.00 12.92 26.20
C ALA A 572 -6.31 13.43 24.78
N HIS A 573 -5.47 14.29 24.20
CA HIS A 573 -5.60 14.68 22.80
C HIS A 573 -5.48 13.48 21.85
N LEU A 574 -4.81 12.39 22.24
CA LEU A 574 -4.62 11.18 21.44
C LEU A 574 -5.81 10.21 21.49
N ASP A 575 -6.80 10.42 22.37
CA ASP A 575 -7.89 9.47 22.58
C ASP A 575 -8.67 9.18 21.29
N GLY A 576 -8.68 7.92 20.85
CA GLY A 576 -9.31 7.50 19.59
C GLY A 576 -8.62 8.03 18.33
N LEU A 577 -7.38 8.51 18.43
CA LEU A 577 -6.54 9.01 17.32
C LEU A 577 -5.22 8.24 17.16
N LEU A 578 -5.11 7.07 17.79
CA LEU A 578 -4.00 6.13 17.62
C LEU A 578 -4.47 4.90 16.82
N PRO A 579 -3.62 4.32 15.95
CA PRO A 579 -3.95 3.09 15.22
C PRO A 579 -4.10 1.89 16.17
N SER A 580 -4.93 0.93 15.81
CA SER A 580 -5.14 -0.29 16.63
C SER A 580 -4.22 -1.44 16.19
N SER A 581 -3.76 -1.40 14.95
CA SER A 581 -2.89 -2.41 14.35
C SER A 581 -1.47 -2.37 14.90
N ARG A 582 -0.90 -3.58 15.03
CA ARG A 582 0.50 -3.80 15.42
C ARG A 582 1.45 -3.93 14.21
N ALA A 583 0.95 -3.68 13.00
CA ALA A 583 1.74 -3.77 11.77
C ALA A 583 2.66 -2.54 11.53
N GLY A 584 2.52 -1.49 12.32
CA GLY A 584 3.34 -0.28 12.25
C GLY A 584 3.72 0.28 13.62
N HIS A 585 4.48 1.36 13.59
CA HIS A 585 5.10 1.97 14.77
C HIS A 585 4.58 3.38 15.01
N VAL A 586 4.46 3.76 16.29
CA VAL A 586 4.06 5.11 16.71
C VAL A 586 5.10 5.66 17.67
N ILE A 587 5.54 6.90 17.44
CA ILE A 587 6.38 7.66 18.39
C ILE A 587 5.62 8.91 18.80
N VAL A 588 5.62 9.23 20.10
CA VAL A 588 4.96 10.40 20.68
C VAL A 588 5.96 11.21 21.48
N THR A 589 6.11 12.51 21.19
CA THR A 589 6.87 13.44 22.05
C THR A 589 5.91 14.24 22.94
N LEU A 590 6.06 14.11 24.25
CA LEU A 590 5.25 14.79 25.26
C LEU A 590 5.96 16.06 25.75
N THR A 591 5.22 17.15 25.93
CA THR A 591 5.75 18.38 26.54
C THR A 591 5.67 18.38 28.06
N SER A 592 4.91 17.45 28.66
CA SER A 592 4.80 17.29 30.11
C SER A 592 6.12 16.79 30.73
N THR A 593 6.46 17.35 31.89
CA THR A 593 7.57 16.90 32.75
C THR A 593 7.09 16.05 33.93
N ASP A 594 5.79 15.72 33.97
CA ASP A 594 5.19 14.93 35.05
C ASP A 594 5.80 13.51 35.12
N PRO A 595 6.38 13.10 36.28
CA PRO A 595 6.88 11.75 36.51
C PRO A 595 5.85 10.63 36.34
N GLU A 596 4.55 10.92 36.45
CA GLU A 596 3.47 9.94 36.25
C GLU A 596 3.09 9.76 34.76
N SER A 597 3.53 10.66 33.86
CA SER A 597 3.29 10.52 32.43
C SER A 597 4.05 9.33 31.84
N PRO A 598 3.46 8.57 30.89
CA PRO A 598 4.12 7.41 30.30
C PRO A 598 5.32 7.85 29.43
N GLY A 599 6.33 6.99 29.36
CA GLY A 599 7.44 7.14 28.44
C GLY A 599 8.80 7.34 29.09
N GLU A 600 9.81 7.26 28.23
CA GLU A 600 11.20 7.42 28.59
C GLU A 600 11.54 8.90 28.81
N GLN A 601 12.23 9.19 29.91
CA GLN A 601 12.68 10.54 30.23
C GLN A 601 13.97 10.84 29.47
N VAL A 602 13.93 11.81 28.56
CA VAL A 602 15.11 12.33 27.86
C VAL A 602 15.83 13.34 28.78
N PRO A 603 17.04 13.04 29.27
CA PRO A 603 17.80 13.96 30.13
C PRO A 603 18.46 15.06 29.28
N PRO A 604 19.02 16.13 29.89
CA PRO A 604 19.96 17.03 29.23
C PRO A 604 21.16 16.28 28.60
N PHE A 605 22.01 16.99 27.86
CA PHE A 605 23.21 16.40 27.29
C PHE A 605 24.18 15.92 28.37
N GLU A 606 24.93 14.87 28.05
CA GLU A 606 26.17 14.63 28.78
C GLU A 606 27.17 15.75 28.47
N ARG A 607 28.04 16.08 29.43
CA ARG A 607 28.96 17.21 29.31
C ARG A 607 29.81 17.14 28.04
N GLU A 608 30.20 15.95 27.64
CA GLU A 608 31.00 15.68 26.45
C GLU A 608 30.24 16.00 25.17
N GLU A 609 28.93 15.72 25.13
CA GLU A 609 28.03 16.08 24.03
C GLU A 609 27.87 17.60 23.92
N SER A 610 27.68 18.29 25.05
CA SER A 610 27.61 19.76 25.10
C SER A 610 28.90 20.41 24.61
N VAL A 611 30.07 19.90 25.04
CA VAL A 611 31.38 20.39 24.59
C VAL A 611 31.56 20.17 23.08
N ALA A 612 31.17 19.00 22.58
CA ALA A 612 31.23 18.69 21.15
C ALA A 612 30.33 19.63 20.33
N LEU A 613 29.10 19.91 20.78
CA LEU A 613 28.21 20.86 20.11
C LEU A 613 28.77 22.29 20.12
N LEU A 614 29.24 22.80 21.26
CA LEU A 614 29.81 24.15 21.35
C LEU A 614 31.03 24.33 20.45
N ARG A 615 31.92 23.33 20.41
CA ARG A 615 33.11 23.39 19.55
C ARG A 615 32.78 23.22 18.07
N ARG A 616 31.64 22.61 17.72
CA ARG A 616 31.14 22.60 16.35
C ARG A 616 30.68 24.00 15.92
N VAL A 617 30.00 24.73 16.80
CA VAL A 617 29.51 26.10 16.53
C VAL A 617 30.64 27.13 16.59
N VAL A 618 31.58 26.96 17.53
CA VAL A 618 32.75 27.84 17.75
C VAL A 618 34.03 26.98 17.76
N PRO A 619 34.63 26.66 16.59
CA PRO A 619 35.79 25.77 16.48
C PRO A 619 37.04 26.21 17.28
N ALA A 620 37.23 27.51 17.45
CA ALA A 620 38.33 28.09 18.20
C ALA A 620 38.19 27.96 19.73
N LEU A 621 37.06 27.44 20.20
CA LEU A 621 36.81 27.24 21.63
C LEU A 621 37.59 26.03 22.15
N ASP A 622 38.34 26.24 23.22
CA ASP A 622 39.07 25.18 23.90
C ASP A 622 38.12 24.26 24.68
N PRO A 623 38.48 22.98 24.91
CA PRO A 623 37.61 22.05 25.62
C PRO A 623 37.21 22.51 27.03
N ALA A 624 38.10 23.21 27.74
CA ALA A 624 37.83 23.69 29.10
C ALA A 624 36.88 24.89 29.11
N GLY A 625 37.05 25.85 28.19
CA GLY A 625 36.10 26.95 27.98
C GLY A 625 34.71 26.44 27.59
N ALA A 626 34.64 25.47 26.66
CA ALA A 626 33.40 24.82 26.25
C ALA A 626 32.70 24.12 27.44
N ALA A 627 33.43 23.35 28.24
CA ALA A 627 32.87 22.68 29.42
C ALA A 627 32.35 23.66 30.48
N THR A 628 32.94 24.86 30.54
CA THR A 628 32.52 25.91 31.46
C THR A 628 31.20 26.55 31.03
N VAL A 629 31.05 26.83 29.73
CA VAL A 629 29.78 27.33 29.17
C VAL A 629 28.68 26.29 29.33
N ALA A 630 28.96 25.03 28.96
CA ALA A 630 28.02 23.92 29.07
C ALA A 630 27.47 23.75 30.50
N ARG A 631 28.34 23.86 31.52
CA ARG A 631 27.95 23.84 32.93
C ARG A 631 27.05 25.02 33.33
N ALA A 632 27.30 26.20 32.78
CA ALA A 632 26.55 27.41 33.13
C ALA A 632 25.10 27.38 32.58
N VAL A 633 24.85 26.60 31.53
CA VAL A 633 23.52 26.44 30.91
C VAL A 633 22.92 25.04 31.15
N HIS A 634 23.41 24.36 32.20
CA HIS A 634 22.96 23.05 32.65
C HIS A 634 22.88 21.97 31.57
N ASP A 635 23.77 22.03 30.57
CA ASP A 635 23.86 21.06 29.48
C ASP A 635 22.53 20.87 28.69
N VAL A 636 21.61 21.84 28.74
CA VAL A 636 20.36 21.78 27.96
C VAL A 636 20.67 22.05 26.47
N PRO A 637 20.41 21.13 25.54
CA PRO A 637 20.79 21.23 24.13
C PRO A 637 20.47 22.58 23.46
N LEU A 638 19.22 23.06 23.59
CA LEU A 638 18.83 24.34 23.01
C LEU A 638 19.55 25.53 23.66
N ALA A 639 19.76 25.51 24.98
CA ALA A 639 20.50 26.55 25.68
C ALA A 639 21.99 26.55 25.28
N VAL A 640 22.58 25.36 25.10
CA VAL A 640 23.95 25.18 24.61
C VAL A 640 24.09 25.73 23.18
N GLU A 641 23.14 25.46 22.29
CA GLU A 641 23.12 26.00 20.92
C GLU A 641 23.01 27.52 20.91
N LEU A 642 22.07 28.10 21.66
CA LEU A 642 21.90 29.55 21.77
C LEU A 642 23.12 30.24 22.40
N ALA A 643 23.70 29.64 23.44
CA ALA A 643 24.95 30.14 24.04
C ALA A 643 26.11 30.11 23.04
N GLY A 644 26.25 29.02 22.28
CA GLY A 644 27.23 28.89 21.22
C GLY A 644 27.06 29.95 20.13
N ALA A 645 25.82 30.20 19.70
CA ALA A 645 25.50 31.23 18.71
C ALA A 645 25.87 32.64 19.23
N TRP A 646 25.47 32.98 20.46
CA TRP A 646 25.79 34.25 21.09
C TRP A 646 27.31 34.47 21.23
N ILE A 647 28.04 33.46 21.74
CA ILE A 647 29.50 33.49 21.91
C ILE A 647 30.18 33.61 20.55
N GLY A 648 29.75 32.82 19.56
CA GLY A 648 30.27 32.86 18.21
C GLY A 648 30.15 34.23 17.56
N GLU A 649 29.02 34.92 17.78
CA GLU A 649 28.80 36.26 17.26
C GLU A 649 29.62 37.34 17.98
N ASP A 650 29.76 37.28 19.31
CA ASP A 650 30.64 38.18 20.07
C ASP A 650 32.11 37.98 19.66
N ALA A 651 32.56 36.73 19.51
CA ALA A 651 33.90 36.38 19.04
C ALA A 651 34.15 36.87 17.60
N ARG A 652 33.19 36.71 16.68
CA ARG A 652 33.25 37.26 15.31
C ARG A 652 33.46 38.78 15.33
N TRP A 653 32.72 39.49 16.15
CA TRP A 653 32.84 40.94 16.26
C TRP A 653 34.20 41.38 16.84
N ARG A 654 34.78 40.61 17.77
CA ARG A 654 36.13 40.84 18.28
C ARG A 654 37.21 40.60 17.22
N ARG A 655 37.06 39.57 16.39
CA ARG A 655 37.96 39.32 15.25
C ARG A 655 37.95 40.46 14.23
N TYR A 656 36.79 41.07 13.99
CA TYR A 656 36.70 42.29 13.18
C TYR A 656 37.54 43.45 13.75
N ARG A 657 37.88 43.44 15.05
CA ARG A 657 38.79 44.37 15.70
C ARG A 657 40.23 43.86 15.84
N ASN A 658 40.64 42.90 15.01
CA ASN A 658 41.97 42.29 14.97
C ASN A 658 42.40 41.54 16.25
N ILE A 659 41.46 40.99 17.03
CA ILE A 659 41.77 40.06 18.13
C ILE A 659 41.96 38.64 17.56
N GLY A 660 42.97 37.91 18.03
CA GLY A 660 43.26 36.53 17.61
C GLY A 660 42.11 35.55 17.87
N GLU A 661 41.99 34.49 17.08
CA GLU A 661 40.79 33.63 17.08
C GLU A 661 40.49 32.97 18.43
N GLY A 662 41.51 32.37 19.08
CA GLY A 662 41.35 31.77 20.41
C GLY A 662 41.13 32.78 21.52
N GLU A 663 41.80 33.94 21.45
CA GLU A 663 41.63 35.03 22.43
C GLU A 663 40.22 35.64 22.35
N ALA A 664 39.71 35.83 21.13
CA ALA A 664 38.35 36.32 20.89
C ALA A 664 37.30 35.37 21.47
N ALA A 665 37.47 34.05 21.29
CA ALA A 665 36.57 33.04 21.85
C ALA A 665 36.62 33.04 23.39
N ALA A 666 37.80 33.09 23.99
CA ALA A 666 37.95 33.13 25.45
C ALA A 666 37.30 34.38 26.08
N LEU A 667 37.51 35.56 25.49
CA LEU A 667 36.89 36.80 25.95
C LEU A 667 35.36 36.78 25.79
N ALA A 668 34.85 36.17 24.72
CA ALA A 668 33.41 36.01 24.50
C ALA A 668 32.78 35.09 25.55
N VAL A 669 33.44 33.99 25.94
CA VAL A 669 32.99 33.13 27.05
C VAL A 669 32.92 33.90 28.36
N THR A 670 33.95 34.66 28.70
CA THR A 670 33.97 35.45 29.94
C THR A 670 32.80 36.42 29.97
N ARG A 671 32.59 37.17 28.89
CA ARG A 671 31.47 38.11 28.77
C ARG A 671 30.11 37.43 28.86
N PHE A 672 29.92 36.30 28.16
CA PHE A 672 28.68 35.53 28.19
C PHE A 672 28.30 35.15 29.62
N ARG A 673 29.26 34.62 30.39
CA ARG A 673 29.03 34.21 31.78
C ARG A 673 28.68 35.38 32.70
N GLU A 674 29.35 36.52 32.52
CA GLU A 674 29.02 37.72 33.29
C GLU A 674 27.60 38.25 32.97
N GLU A 675 27.19 38.23 31.71
CA GLU A 675 25.84 38.64 31.32
C GLU A 675 24.78 37.65 31.83
N LEU A 676 25.02 36.34 31.71
CA LEU A 676 24.13 35.31 32.24
C LEU A 676 23.96 35.44 33.77
N ALA A 677 25.06 35.67 34.50
CA ALA A 677 25.02 35.86 35.95
C ALA A 677 24.32 37.16 36.40
N ARG A 678 24.20 38.17 35.53
CA ARG A 678 23.42 39.39 35.83
C ARG A 678 21.91 39.14 35.71
N GLU A 679 21.50 38.19 34.87
CA GLU A 679 20.10 37.79 34.70
C GLU A 679 19.63 36.81 35.80
N ASP A 680 20.57 36.13 36.51
CA ASP A 680 20.35 35.19 37.63
C ASP A 680 19.69 35.80 38.90
N GLY A 681 19.36 37.10 38.90
CA GLY A 681 18.80 37.82 40.04
C GLY A 681 17.27 37.71 40.17
N ALA A 682 16.80 36.80 41.03
CA ALA A 682 15.45 36.69 41.62
C ALA A 682 14.37 35.85 40.89
N SER A 683 14.42 34.51 41.03
CA SER A 683 13.30 33.60 41.41
C SER A 683 13.63 32.13 41.07
N SER A 684 12.89 31.18 41.66
CA SER A 684 13.18 29.73 41.67
C SER A 684 13.28 29.11 40.26
N ARG A 685 14.35 28.33 40.06
CA ARG A 685 14.81 27.75 38.80
C ARG A 685 13.90 26.64 38.26
N ASP A 686 13.55 26.77 36.99
CA ASP A 686 13.04 25.73 36.09
C ASP A 686 13.96 25.72 34.85
N ASP A 687 14.09 24.60 34.13
CA ASP A 687 15.01 24.44 32.97
C ASP A 687 14.76 25.47 31.84
N SER A 688 13.56 26.09 31.81
CA SER A 688 13.18 27.17 30.90
C SER A 688 13.82 28.54 31.22
N SER A 689 14.40 28.72 32.42
CA SER A 689 14.99 30.00 32.86
C SER A 689 16.24 30.39 32.08
N ASP A 690 17.09 29.42 31.75
CA ASP A 690 18.37 29.70 31.08
C ASP A 690 18.17 30.07 29.62
N ILE A 691 17.27 29.38 28.93
CA ILE A 691 16.90 29.68 27.54
C ILE A 691 16.31 31.09 27.47
N ARG A 692 15.41 31.45 28.40
CA ARG A 692 14.84 32.80 28.51
C ARG A 692 15.93 33.86 28.71
N ALA A 693 16.87 33.63 29.63
CA ALA A 693 17.97 34.55 29.89
C ALA A 693 18.81 34.78 28.63
N ILE A 694 19.19 33.71 27.91
CA ILE A 694 20.01 33.82 26.69
C ILE A 694 19.24 34.53 25.56
N VAL A 695 17.94 34.24 25.38
CA VAL A 695 17.09 34.96 24.41
C VAL A 695 17.03 36.44 24.74
N ARG A 696 16.81 36.80 26.01
CA ARG A 696 16.81 38.20 26.47
C ARG A 696 18.17 38.87 26.26
N MET A 697 19.27 38.20 26.57
CA MET A 697 20.63 38.68 26.30
C MET A 697 20.82 38.96 24.81
N ALA A 698 20.39 38.05 23.93
CA ALA A 698 20.47 38.24 22.47
C ALA A 698 19.64 39.45 22.02
N LEU A 699 18.39 39.59 22.49
CA LEU A 699 17.55 40.74 22.21
C LEU A 699 18.17 42.06 22.71
N ASN A 700 18.78 42.06 23.90
CA ASN A 700 19.43 43.24 24.48
C ASN A 700 20.67 43.66 23.69
N VAL A 701 21.53 42.72 23.28
CA VAL A 701 22.68 43.01 22.40
C VAL A 701 22.20 43.55 21.05
N LEU A 702 21.10 43.00 20.53
CA LEU A 702 20.51 43.45 19.28
C LEU A 702 20.05 44.91 19.38
N LYS A 703 19.48 45.39 20.50
CA LYS A 703 18.97 46.78 20.65
C LYS A 703 19.98 47.88 20.31
N PHE A 704 21.28 47.67 20.51
CA PHE A 704 22.30 48.74 20.42
C PHE A 704 23.08 48.80 19.09
N ARG A 705 22.62 48.15 18.00
CA ARG A 705 23.33 48.10 16.71
C ARG A 705 22.58 48.75 15.53
N ARG A 706 23.26 49.13 14.45
CA ARG A 706 22.68 49.89 13.31
C ARG A 706 21.47 49.22 12.62
N LEU A 707 21.38 47.88 12.62
CA LEU A 707 20.26 47.10 12.06
C LEU A 707 19.27 46.59 13.14
N SER A 708 19.43 47.03 14.38
CA SER A 708 18.75 46.51 15.59
C SER A 708 17.23 46.47 15.48
N ALA A 709 16.64 47.60 15.12
CA ALA A 709 15.20 47.81 15.16
C ALA A 709 14.46 46.93 14.14
N GLY A 710 15.04 46.74 12.95
CA GLY A 710 14.51 45.83 11.94
C GLY A 710 14.57 44.36 12.37
N VAL A 711 15.66 43.93 13.01
CA VAL A 711 15.80 42.55 13.52
C VAL A 711 14.80 42.26 14.64
N ILE A 712 14.70 43.16 15.62
CA ILE A 712 13.75 43.00 16.72
C ILE A 712 12.32 43.02 16.19
N TRP A 713 11.99 43.96 15.30
CA TRP A 713 10.66 44.02 14.70
C TRP A 713 10.31 42.74 13.93
N MET A 714 11.24 42.21 13.13
CA MET A 714 11.04 40.96 12.38
C MET A 714 10.82 39.77 13.32
N LEU A 715 11.63 39.64 14.38
CA LEU A 715 11.46 38.60 15.39
C LEU A 715 10.10 38.71 16.10
N GLN A 716 9.69 39.92 16.47
CA GLN A 716 8.38 40.19 17.08
C GLN A 716 7.22 39.86 16.13
N LEU A 717 7.34 40.20 14.84
CA LEU A 717 6.35 39.84 13.81
C LEU A 717 6.22 38.33 13.68
N ILE A 718 7.36 37.62 13.58
CA ILE A 718 7.42 36.16 13.46
C ILE A 718 6.73 35.47 14.62
N THR A 719 6.67 36.04 15.83
CA THR A 719 5.95 35.43 16.96
C THR A 719 4.47 35.20 16.71
N PHE A 720 3.84 35.92 15.76
CA PHE A 720 2.43 35.76 15.38
C PHE A 720 2.22 34.90 14.13
N LEU A 721 3.30 34.32 13.60
CA LEU A 721 3.30 33.44 12.43
C LEU A 721 3.52 31.99 12.87
N ASN A 722 3.36 31.06 11.93
CA ASN A 722 3.52 29.64 12.23
C ASN A 722 5.01 29.32 12.39
N PRO A 723 5.48 28.77 13.52
CA PRO A 723 6.90 28.52 13.75
C PRO A 723 7.51 27.48 12.81
N ALA A 724 6.71 26.56 12.28
CA ALA A 724 7.19 25.43 11.50
C ALA A 724 7.50 25.78 10.04
N HIS A 725 6.90 26.84 9.50
CA HIS A 725 7.16 27.28 8.13
C HIS A 725 6.65 28.71 7.93
N ILE A 726 7.57 29.60 7.55
CA ILE A 726 7.26 30.98 7.15
C ILE A 726 7.97 31.25 5.83
N SER A 727 7.23 31.40 4.75
CA SER A 727 7.79 31.59 3.42
C SER A 727 8.61 32.88 3.35
N LEU A 728 9.81 32.80 2.77
CA LEU A 728 10.58 33.99 2.45
C LEU A 728 9.87 34.88 1.41
N ARG A 729 8.91 34.36 0.64
CA ARG A 729 8.07 35.17 -0.25
C ARG A 729 7.13 36.08 0.54
N LEU A 730 6.55 35.60 1.64
CA LEU A 730 5.75 36.39 2.55
C LEU A 730 6.62 37.45 3.23
N LEU A 731 7.79 37.05 3.78
CA LEU A 731 8.67 37.97 4.48
C LEU A 731 9.28 39.03 3.55
N ARG A 732 9.54 38.72 2.28
CA ARG A 732 10.01 39.68 1.27
C ARG A 732 8.88 40.44 0.56
N SER A 733 7.64 40.27 1.00
CA SER A 733 6.50 40.94 0.39
C SER A 733 6.54 42.45 0.64
N TRP A 734 5.96 43.22 -0.28
CA TRP A 734 5.89 44.67 -0.16
C TRP A 734 5.26 45.16 1.16
N PRO A 735 4.20 44.54 1.72
CA PRO A 735 3.67 44.94 3.03
C PRO A 735 4.68 44.84 4.19
N VAL A 736 5.59 43.86 4.15
CA VAL A 736 6.65 43.74 5.16
C VAL A 736 7.71 44.81 4.96
N LEU A 737 8.11 45.06 3.71
CA LEU A 737 9.07 46.10 3.34
C LEU A 737 8.57 47.50 3.75
N ASP A 738 7.29 47.81 3.55
CA ASP A 738 6.68 49.09 3.95
C ASP A 738 6.73 49.32 5.47
N GLU A 739 6.47 48.27 6.26
CA GLU A 739 6.58 48.36 7.71
C GLU A 739 8.04 48.47 8.18
N LEU A 740 8.97 47.76 7.53
CA LEU A 740 10.40 47.81 7.84
C LEU A 740 11.05 49.15 7.50
N ALA A 741 10.63 49.81 6.42
CA ALA A 741 11.13 51.11 5.99
C ALA A 741 11.00 52.19 7.09
N ARG A 742 10.07 52.02 8.04
CA ARG A 742 9.84 52.94 9.17
C ARG A 742 10.96 52.92 10.21
N PHE A 743 11.83 51.91 10.19
CA PHE A 743 12.90 51.73 11.17
C PHE A 743 14.28 52.23 10.70
N GLY A 744 14.41 52.71 9.46
CA GLY A 744 15.63 53.36 8.96
C GLY A 744 15.77 53.34 7.43
N GLU A 745 16.53 54.30 6.89
CA GLU A 745 16.86 54.35 5.44
C GLU A 745 17.59 53.08 4.98
N GLY A 746 17.11 52.49 3.88
CA GLY A 746 17.67 51.30 3.25
C GLY A 746 17.02 49.97 3.67
N LEU A 747 16.14 49.93 4.67
CA LEU A 747 15.42 48.70 5.08
C LEU A 747 14.21 48.36 4.17
N ASP A 748 14.01 49.14 3.11
CA ASP A 748 13.04 48.95 2.03
C ASP A 748 13.58 48.10 0.86
N ASP A 749 14.86 47.69 0.90
CA ASP A 749 15.47 46.76 -0.05
C ASP A 749 15.27 45.29 0.39
N PRO A 750 14.75 44.38 -0.47
CA PRO A 750 14.66 42.95 -0.19
C PRO A 750 15.98 42.29 0.28
N LEU A 751 17.15 42.75 -0.17
CA LEU A 751 18.45 42.27 0.29
C LEU A 751 18.71 42.59 1.77
N MET A 752 18.11 43.66 2.27
CA MET A 752 18.22 44.04 3.67
C MET A 752 17.35 43.19 4.58
N ILE A 753 16.25 42.62 4.05
CA ILE A 753 15.50 41.56 4.75
C ILE A 753 16.39 40.34 4.95
N ASP A 754 17.13 39.94 3.92
CA ASP A 754 18.03 38.81 4.04
C ASP A 754 19.13 39.06 5.08
N ALA A 755 19.66 40.29 5.13
CA ALA A 755 20.60 40.69 6.15
C ALA A 755 19.99 40.70 7.57
N VAL A 756 18.74 41.13 7.71
CA VAL A 756 17.98 41.09 8.98
C VAL A 756 17.77 39.65 9.45
N LEU A 757 17.34 38.77 8.56
CA LEU A 757 17.09 37.36 8.86
C LEU A 757 18.40 36.61 9.16
N ALA A 758 19.43 36.80 8.33
CA ALA A 758 20.76 36.25 8.60
C ALA A 758 21.32 36.74 9.95
N LYS A 759 21.01 37.98 10.35
CA LYS A 759 21.43 38.50 11.65
C LYS A 759 20.71 37.83 12.81
N ALA A 760 19.40 37.58 12.68
CA ALA A 760 18.64 36.83 13.67
C ALA A 760 19.12 35.37 13.76
N GLU A 761 19.45 34.75 12.63
CA GLU A 761 20.00 33.39 12.53
C GLU A 761 21.37 33.26 13.21
N CYS A 762 22.24 34.27 13.09
CA CYS A 762 23.54 34.27 13.79
C CYS A 762 23.43 34.18 15.33
N TYR A 763 22.29 34.57 15.91
CA TYR A 763 22.01 34.41 17.34
C TYR A 763 21.20 33.14 17.66
N GLY A 764 20.89 32.29 16.68
CA GLY A 764 20.14 31.05 16.85
C GLY A 764 18.65 31.24 17.15
N LEU A 765 18.11 32.45 16.95
CA LEU A 765 16.68 32.74 17.25
C LEU A 765 15.73 32.24 16.14
N ILE A 766 16.26 32.11 14.93
CA ILE A 766 15.57 31.56 13.76
C ILE A 766 16.57 30.72 12.94
N GLU A 767 16.06 29.87 12.07
CA GLU A 767 16.82 29.16 11.03
C GLU A 767 16.30 29.59 9.67
N VAL A 768 17.20 29.93 8.73
CA VAL A 768 16.82 30.41 7.40
C VAL A 768 17.28 29.44 6.34
N ARG A 769 16.31 28.88 5.61
CA ARG A 769 16.56 28.03 4.46
C ARG A 769 16.55 28.87 3.19
N TRP A 770 17.67 28.93 2.49
CA TRP A 770 17.82 29.73 1.25
C TRP A 770 17.61 28.94 -0.06
N GLY A 771 17.40 27.62 0.02
CA GLY A 771 17.38 26.70 -1.12
C GLY A 771 16.10 26.73 -1.98
N LYS A 772 15.76 25.58 -2.62
CA LYS A 772 14.61 25.44 -3.53
C LYS A 772 13.26 25.81 -2.91
N ASP A 773 13.13 25.68 -1.59
CA ASP A 773 11.94 26.07 -0.82
C ASP A 773 12.37 27.06 0.29
N PRO A 774 12.44 28.36 -0.04
CA PRO A 774 13.04 29.35 0.83
C PRO A 774 12.07 29.74 1.95
N ALA A 775 12.44 29.42 3.20
CA ALA A 775 11.57 29.59 4.37
C ALA A 775 12.37 29.84 5.66
N VAL A 776 11.72 30.49 6.61
CA VAL A 776 12.19 30.69 7.98
C VAL A 776 11.49 29.71 8.90
N HIS A 777 12.27 29.07 9.76
CA HIS A 777 11.79 28.21 10.82
C HIS A 777 12.21 28.81 12.16
N THR A 778 11.41 28.62 13.20
CA THR A 778 11.79 29.02 14.55
C THR A 778 11.23 28.05 15.57
N ASN A 779 11.80 28.05 16.76
CA ASN A 779 11.32 27.22 17.85
C ASN A 779 10.11 27.89 18.50
N ALA A 780 9.01 27.15 18.70
CA ALA A 780 7.81 27.68 19.34
C ALA A 780 8.07 28.22 20.76
N LEU A 781 9.04 27.65 21.49
CA LEU A 781 9.51 28.20 22.77
C LEU A 781 10.18 29.57 22.57
N ILE A 782 11.05 29.72 21.57
CA ILE A 782 11.70 31.01 21.28
C ILE A 782 10.65 32.08 20.93
N GLN A 783 9.66 31.76 20.09
CA GLN A 783 8.55 32.69 19.81
C GLN A 783 7.78 33.09 21.08
N ARG A 784 7.48 32.12 21.96
CA ARG A 784 6.78 32.35 23.23
C ARG A 784 7.58 33.28 24.13
N LEU A 785 8.88 33.00 24.30
CA LEU A 785 9.78 33.82 25.12
C LEU A 785 9.93 35.23 24.56
N ILE A 786 10.09 35.41 23.25
CA ILE A 786 10.13 36.76 22.63
C ILE A 786 8.80 37.50 22.85
N ARG A 787 7.67 36.78 22.84
CA ARG A 787 6.35 37.37 23.12
C ARG A 787 6.21 37.80 24.59
N GLU A 788 6.71 37.01 25.53
CA GLU A 788 6.69 37.34 26.96
C GLU A 788 7.60 38.52 27.32
N GLU A 789 8.62 38.82 26.50
CA GLU A 789 9.47 40.01 26.65
C GLU A 789 8.81 41.30 26.12
N MET A 790 7.68 41.20 25.41
CA MET A 790 6.90 42.36 24.96
C MET A 790 5.88 42.78 26.02
N THR A 791 5.66 44.09 26.16
CA THR A 791 4.51 44.59 26.92
C THR A 791 3.18 44.21 26.24
N GLU A 792 2.06 44.25 26.97
CA GLU A 792 0.73 43.99 26.39
C GLU A 792 0.43 44.92 25.21
N GLU A 793 0.79 46.20 25.31
CA GLU A 793 0.57 47.17 24.23
C GLU A 793 1.45 46.89 23.01
N GLU A 794 2.73 46.56 23.20
CA GLU A 794 3.60 46.14 22.09
C GLU A 794 3.07 44.86 21.42
N THR A 795 2.63 43.88 22.20
CA THR A 795 2.02 42.64 21.69
C THR A 795 0.80 42.96 20.82
N ARG A 796 -0.10 43.83 21.30
CA ARG A 796 -1.28 44.26 20.55
C ARG A 796 -0.92 44.96 19.24
N VAL A 797 0.04 45.89 19.29
CA VAL A 797 0.51 46.65 18.11
C VAL A 797 1.17 45.71 17.08
N ARG A 798 2.02 44.78 17.54
CA ARG A 798 2.71 43.82 16.65
C ARG A 798 1.76 42.79 16.06
N GLN A 799 0.77 42.32 16.82
CA GLN A 799 -0.29 41.47 16.29
C GLN A 799 -1.10 42.19 15.20
N ALA A 800 -1.49 43.45 15.44
CA ALA A 800 -2.21 44.24 14.46
C ALA A 800 -1.38 44.46 13.18
N GLN A 801 -0.07 44.69 13.30
CA GLN A 801 0.84 44.76 12.16
C GLN A 801 0.93 43.43 11.39
N ALA A 802 1.07 42.31 12.09
CA ALA A 802 1.07 40.98 11.47
C ALA A 802 -0.21 40.73 10.67
N LEU A 803 -1.37 41.04 11.25
CA LEU A 803 -2.66 40.92 10.57
C LEU A 803 -2.76 41.83 9.33
N ARG A 804 -2.27 43.07 9.40
CA ARG A 804 -2.23 43.98 8.24
C ARG A 804 -1.33 43.45 7.13
N VAL A 805 -0.14 42.95 7.46
CA VAL A 805 0.79 42.36 6.50
C VAL A 805 0.15 41.15 5.81
N LEU A 806 -0.42 40.22 6.58
CA LEU A 806 -1.06 39.02 6.05
C LEU A 806 -2.27 39.36 5.16
N ALA A 807 -3.13 40.28 5.62
CA ALA A 807 -4.29 40.72 4.84
C ALA A 807 -3.91 41.48 3.57
N ALA A 808 -2.83 42.28 3.58
CA ALA A 808 -2.32 42.97 2.40
C ALA A 808 -1.58 42.02 1.43
N HIS A 809 -1.00 40.95 1.94
CA HIS A 809 -0.43 39.89 1.12
C HIS A 809 -1.52 39.03 0.45
N ALA A 810 -2.71 38.94 1.07
CA ALA A 810 -3.86 38.28 0.48
C ALA A 810 -4.36 39.05 -0.74
N TYR A 811 -4.58 38.35 -1.86
CA TYR A 811 -5.17 38.96 -3.04
C TYR A 811 -6.62 39.40 -2.76
N PRO A 812 -7.01 40.65 -3.10
CA PRO A 812 -8.37 41.14 -2.85
C PRO A 812 -9.46 40.33 -3.57
N ARG A 813 -9.11 39.74 -4.72
CA ARG A 813 -9.98 38.85 -5.50
C ARG A 813 -9.22 37.57 -5.81
N PHE A 814 -9.62 36.48 -5.17
CA PHE A 814 -9.09 35.17 -5.49
C PHE A 814 -9.50 34.74 -6.91
N ASP A 815 -8.55 34.20 -7.66
CA ASP A 815 -8.74 33.64 -8.99
C ASP A 815 -8.35 32.15 -8.90
N PRO A 816 -9.28 31.20 -9.07
CA PRO A 816 -8.99 29.78 -8.97
C PRO A 816 -8.13 29.24 -10.12
N THR A 817 -7.93 30.03 -11.18
CA THR A 817 -7.10 29.64 -12.33
C THR A 817 -5.65 30.09 -12.19
N ASP A 818 -5.36 31.04 -11.30
CA ASP A 818 -4.00 31.56 -11.07
C ASP A 818 -3.27 30.77 -9.99
N ASP A 819 -2.19 30.08 -10.36
CA ASP A 819 -1.38 29.30 -9.44
C ASP A 819 -0.61 30.16 -8.42
N ALA A 820 -0.32 31.42 -8.72
CA ALA A 820 0.29 32.35 -7.76
C ALA A 820 -0.70 32.69 -6.64
N HIS A 821 -1.98 32.90 -6.98
CA HIS A 821 -3.03 33.10 -5.98
C HIS A 821 -3.14 31.87 -5.08
N LYS A 822 -3.18 30.65 -5.66
CA LYS A 822 -3.23 29.41 -4.88
C LYS A 822 -2.06 29.28 -3.91
N ALA A 823 -0.83 29.54 -4.37
CA ALA A 823 0.36 29.47 -3.53
C ALA A 823 0.31 30.44 -2.33
N VAL A 824 -0.20 31.66 -2.53
CA VAL A 824 -0.38 32.63 -1.45
C VAL A 824 -1.42 32.16 -0.43
N PHE A 825 -2.58 31.67 -0.86
CA PHE A 825 -3.60 31.17 0.07
C PHE A 825 -3.22 29.83 0.73
N GLU A 826 -2.35 29.03 0.12
CA GLU A 826 -1.70 27.89 0.80
C GLU A 826 -0.79 28.35 1.94
N GLU A 827 -0.02 29.42 1.74
CA GLU A 827 0.85 29.96 2.79
C GLU A 827 0.04 30.64 3.89
N LEU A 828 -0.91 31.51 3.53
CA LEU A 828 -1.73 32.27 4.49
C LEU A 828 -2.56 31.37 5.40
N TRP A 829 -2.97 30.19 4.91
CA TRP A 829 -3.63 29.17 5.71
C TRP A 829 -2.84 28.81 6.98
N ASN A 830 -1.51 28.76 6.90
CA ASN A 830 -0.65 28.39 8.02
C ASN A 830 -0.67 29.45 9.14
N HIS A 831 -1.00 30.69 8.81
CA HIS A 831 -0.92 31.84 9.71
C HIS A 831 -2.27 32.30 10.27
N LEU A 832 -3.38 31.69 9.83
CA LEU A 832 -4.73 32.15 10.13
C LEU A 832 -5.06 32.12 11.63
N ARG A 833 -4.76 31.01 12.30
CA ARG A 833 -4.93 30.88 13.77
C ARG A 833 -3.79 31.55 14.56
N PRO A 834 -2.50 31.32 14.26
CA PRO A 834 -1.39 31.94 15.03
C PRO A 834 -1.45 33.47 15.10
N SER A 835 -1.95 34.12 14.05
CA SER A 835 -2.08 35.58 14.00
C SER A 835 -3.30 36.12 14.76
N GLY A 836 -4.27 35.27 15.09
CA GLY A 836 -5.56 35.68 15.68
C GLY A 836 -6.53 36.29 14.66
N ALA A 837 -6.42 35.94 13.37
CA ALA A 837 -7.25 36.52 12.32
C ALA A 837 -8.76 36.28 12.52
N LEU A 838 -9.14 35.08 13.02
CA LEU A 838 -10.54 34.67 13.20
C LEU A 838 -11.31 35.51 14.23
N THR A 839 -10.59 36.16 15.15
CA THR A 839 -11.18 37.06 16.15
C THR A 839 -11.09 38.54 15.76
N SER A 840 -10.53 38.85 14.59
CA SER A 840 -10.39 40.22 14.11
C SER A 840 -11.71 40.78 13.57
N THR A 841 -11.91 42.09 13.76
CA THR A 841 -13.00 42.87 13.18
C THR A 841 -12.52 43.87 12.11
N ASP A 842 -11.22 43.89 11.77
CA ASP A 842 -10.72 44.69 10.65
C ASP A 842 -11.26 44.11 9.34
N THR A 843 -11.94 44.93 8.55
CA THR A 843 -12.61 44.51 7.31
C THR A 843 -11.63 43.94 6.29
N ARG A 844 -10.36 44.37 6.26
CA ARG A 844 -9.34 43.79 5.37
C ARG A 844 -8.98 42.36 5.76
N VAL A 845 -8.93 42.07 7.06
CA VAL A 845 -8.72 40.71 7.58
C VAL A 845 -9.95 39.85 7.28
N CYS A 846 -11.14 40.44 7.40
CA CYS A 846 -12.39 39.75 7.03
C CYS A 846 -12.42 39.39 5.54
N ASP A 847 -12.04 40.32 4.66
CA ASP A 847 -11.93 40.05 3.22
C ASP A 847 -10.90 38.97 2.90
N TRP A 848 -9.75 38.94 3.60
CA TRP A 848 -8.81 37.83 3.52
C TRP A 848 -9.48 36.51 3.90
N ILE A 849 -10.19 36.43 5.03
CA ILE A 849 -10.88 35.20 5.46
C ILE A 849 -11.92 34.76 4.43
N LEU A 850 -12.73 35.67 3.89
CA LEU A 850 -13.68 35.35 2.81
C LEU A 850 -12.97 34.76 1.59
N ASN A 851 -11.85 35.35 1.17
CA ASN A 851 -11.08 34.83 0.03
C ASN A 851 -10.37 33.50 0.36
N GLN A 852 -9.96 33.27 1.61
CA GLN A 852 -9.45 31.98 2.07
C GLN A 852 -10.53 30.88 1.94
N LEU A 853 -11.77 31.17 2.35
CA LEU A 853 -12.88 30.22 2.21
C LEU A 853 -13.22 29.95 0.73
N ARG A 854 -13.16 30.99 -0.12
CA ARG A 854 -13.28 30.83 -1.58
C ARG A 854 -12.17 29.93 -2.13
N TYR A 855 -10.93 30.13 -1.71
CA TYR A 855 -9.81 29.28 -2.09
C TYR A 855 -10.07 27.83 -1.71
N LEU A 856 -10.47 27.55 -0.47
CA LEU A 856 -10.76 26.20 0.00
C LEU A 856 -11.91 25.56 -0.78
N TYR A 857 -13.02 26.27 -1.01
CA TYR A 857 -14.14 25.74 -1.79
C TYR A 857 -13.73 25.33 -3.22
N ASN A 858 -12.95 26.18 -3.90
CA ASN A 858 -12.61 25.94 -5.30
C ASN A 858 -11.51 24.88 -5.48
N THR A 859 -10.54 24.83 -4.57
CA THR A 859 -9.31 24.03 -4.75
C THR A 859 -9.26 22.77 -3.91
N SER A 860 -10.01 22.72 -2.79
CA SER A 860 -9.88 21.66 -1.81
C SER A 860 -11.03 20.66 -1.86
N ARG A 861 -10.77 19.46 -1.34
CA ARG A 861 -11.74 18.37 -1.18
C ARG A 861 -11.56 17.76 0.21
N GLY A 862 -12.57 17.04 0.69
CA GLY A 862 -12.47 16.27 1.95
C GLY A 862 -12.15 17.14 3.18
N SER A 863 -11.12 16.75 3.94
CA SER A 863 -10.75 17.33 5.24
C SER A 863 -10.49 18.84 5.22
N ARG A 864 -9.93 19.36 4.13
CA ARG A 864 -9.69 20.81 3.98
C ARG A 864 -11.00 21.61 3.86
N LEU A 865 -12.07 21.03 3.32
CA LEU A 865 -13.40 21.67 3.31
C LEU A 865 -14.02 21.68 4.71
N GLU A 866 -13.87 20.59 5.46
CA GLU A 866 -14.30 20.51 6.87
C GLU A 866 -13.54 21.55 7.73
N ALA A 867 -12.22 21.67 7.57
CA ALA A 867 -11.43 22.69 8.24
C ALA A 867 -11.86 24.12 7.84
N GLY A 868 -12.18 24.32 6.55
CA GLY A 868 -12.79 25.56 6.05
C GLY A 868 -14.11 25.89 6.75
N ARG A 869 -14.97 24.89 6.97
CA ARG A 869 -16.23 25.07 7.71
C ARG A 869 -15.98 25.47 9.16
N GLU A 870 -15.02 24.84 9.83
CA GLU A 870 -14.67 25.18 11.22
C GLU A 870 -14.20 26.64 11.35
N ILE A 871 -13.25 27.05 10.52
CA ILE A 871 -12.73 28.43 10.58
C ILE A 871 -13.81 29.46 10.22
N GLY A 872 -14.69 29.15 9.27
CA GLY A 872 -15.80 30.03 8.91
C GLY A 872 -16.87 30.11 10.00
N ALA A 873 -17.12 29.02 10.73
CA ALA A 873 -18.02 29.02 11.88
C ALA A 873 -17.46 29.86 13.05
N GLU A 874 -16.15 29.76 13.32
CA GLU A 874 -15.47 30.60 14.32
C GLU A 874 -15.54 32.08 13.96
N ALA A 875 -15.24 32.44 12.70
CA ALA A 875 -15.38 33.81 12.21
C ALA A 875 -16.83 34.30 12.33
N MET A 876 -17.81 33.47 11.96
CA MET A 876 -19.24 33.79 12.03
C MET A 876 -19.70 34.12 13.47
N ALA A 877 -19.19 33.37 14.46
CA ALA A 877 -19.53 33.56 15.87
C ALA A 877 -19.07 34.92 16.41
N VAL A 878 -17.96 35.45 15.88
CA VAL A 878 -17.46 36.79 16.19
C VAL A 878 -18.20 37.83 15.38
N TRP A 879 -18.20 37.71 14.05
CA TRP A 879 -18.66 38.76 13.13
C TRP A 879 -20.14 39.14 13.30
N THR A 880 -20.97 38.18 13.73
CA THR A 880 -22.39 38.42 13.98
C THR A 880 -22.63 39.38 15.16
N ARG A 881 -21.70 39.44 16.12
CA ARG A 881 -21.83 40.26 17.35
C ARG A 881 -21.31 41.68 17.19
N HIS A 882 -20.48 41.95 16.20
CA HIS A 882 -19.83 43.25 15.98
C HIS A 882 -20.51 44.03 14.85
N ALA A 883 -20.62 45.35 15.00
CA ALA A 883 -21.34 46.20 14.05
C ALA A 883 -20.55 46.38 12.74
N GLU A 884 -19.22 46.47 12.86
CA GLU A 884 -18.25 46.72 11.80
C GLU A 884 -18.23 45.59 10.75
N THR A 885 -18.51 44.36 11.18
CA THR A 885 -18.48 43.15 10.35
C THR A 885 -19.88 42.69 9.90
N ARG A 886 -20.95 43.31 10.41
CA ARG A 886 -22.34 42.88 10.18
C ARG A 886 -22.76 42.92 8.70
N GLU A 887 -22.16 43.81 7.91
CA GLU A 887 -22.39 43.88 6.45
C GLU A 887 -21.74 42.73 5.66
N LEU A 888 -20.74 42.05 6.25
CA LEU A 888 -20.02 40.93 5.63
C LEU A 888 -20.60 39.56 5.99
N VAL A 889 -21.48 39.50 6.99
CA VAL A 889 -22.10 38.25 7.46
C VAL A 889 -22.82 37.50 6.31
N PRO A 890 -23.64 38.15 5.45
CA PRO A 890 -24.25 37.44 4.32
C PRO A 890 -23.23 36.86 3.34
N ASP A 891 -22.13 37.56 3.07
CA ASP A 891 -21.06 37.05 2.19
C ASP A 891 -20.39 35.80 2.81
N LEU A 892 -20.17 35.81 4.13
CA LEU A 892 -19.64 34.65 4.87
C LEU A 892 -20.64 33.48 4.85
N GLN A 893 -21.94 33.75 5.00
CA GLN A 893 -22.98 32.73 4.94
C GLN A 893 -23.01 32.03 3.58
N VAL A 894 -22.93 32.77 2.47
CA VAL A 894 -22.89 32.19 1.11
C VAL A 894 -21.66 31.29 0.93
N LEU A 895 -20.49 31.69 1.43
CA LEU A 895 -19.29 30.86 1.34
C LEU A 895 -19.38 29.61 2.23
N MET A 896 -19.96 29.75 3.41
CA MET A 896 -20.26 28.63 4.29
C MET A 896 -21.25 27.66 3.63
N ALA A 897 -22.30 28.16 2.97
CA ALA A 897 -23.24 27.34 2.22
C ALA A 897 -22.54 26.57 1.08
N ASN A 898 -21.63 27.21 0.35
CA ASN A 898 -20.80 26.54 -0.66
C ASN A 898 -19.96 25.38 -0.08
N LEU A 899 -19.34 25.58 1.08
CA LEU A 899 -18.58 24.53 1.77
C LEU A 899 -19.49 23.38 2.22
N GLN A 900 -20.66 23.69 2.79
CA GLN A 900 -21.65 22.67 3.20
C GLN A 900 -22.16 21.87 2.00
N ARG A 901 -22.45 22.55 0.89
CA ARG A 901 -22.85 21.94 -0.38
C ARG A 901 -21.78 20.98 -0.90
N ALA A 902 -20.50 21.39 -0.89
CA ALA A 902 -19.38 20.54 -1.28
C ALA A 902 -19.19 19.32 -0.35
N LEU A 903 -19.68 19.40 0.89
CA LEU A 903 -19.71 18.31 1.88
C LEU A 903 -21.01 17.48 1.85
N ASN A 904 -21.92 17.73 0.89
CA ASN A 904 -23.24 17.11 0.74
C ASN A 904 -24.19 17.35 1.94
N ARG A 905 -24.06 18.50 2.61
CA ARG A 905 -24.89 18.95 3.73
C ARG A 905 -25.91 19.97 3.23
N TRP A 906 -26.88 19.47 2.47
CA TRP A 906 -27.79 20.30 1.65
C TRP A 906 -28.74 21.14 2.50
N ASP A 907 -29.24 20.61 3.61
CA ASP A 907 -30.15 21.32 4.51
C ASP A 907 -29.44 22.49 5.20
N GLU A 908 -28.21 22.29 5.67
CA GLU A 908 -27.40 23.36 6.26
C GLU A 908 -26.99 24.41 5.22
N ALA A 909 -26.65 23.99 4.00
CA ALA A 909 -26.38 24.92 2.90
C ALA A 909 -27.61 25.79 2.60
N HIS A 910 -28.77 25.17 2.44
CA HIS A 910 -30.05 25.84 2.18
C HIS A 910 -30.39 26.86 3.27
N ALA A 911 -30.23 26.50 4.55
CA ALA A 911 -30.53 27.41 5.67
C ALA A 911 -29.64 28.66 5.66
N LEU A 912 -28.35 28.49 5.36
CA LEU A 912 -27.40 29.60 5.27
C LEU A 912 -27.68 30.51 4.08
N ASP A 913 -27.89 29.93 2.89
CA ASP A 913 -28.16 30.71 1.68
C ASP A 913 -29.52 31.42 1.74
N LEU A 914 -30.55 30.79 2.32
CA LEU A 914 -31.85 31.44 2.54
C LEU A 914 -31.71 32.67 3.44
N GLY A 915 -31.03 32.56 4.58
CA GLY A 915 -30.83 33.68 5.51
C GLY A 915 -29.98 34.81 4.89
N ALA A 916 -28.95 34.45 4.13
CA ALA A 916 -28.15 35.42 3.38
C ALA A 916 -28.99 36.14 2.31
N LEU A 917 -29.79 35.39 1.56
CA LEU A 917 -30.63 35.89 0.48
C LEU A 917 -31.72 36.84 0.98
N GLU A 918 -32.41 36.51 2.07
CA GLU A 918 -33.42 37.39 2.68
C GLU A 918 -32.81 38.73 3.11
N THR A 919 -31.63 38.67 3.73
CA THR A 919 -30.88 39.86 4.15
C THR A 919 -30.43 40.70 2.95
N LEU A 920 -29.87 40.07 1.92
CA LEU A 920 -29.38 40.78 0.73
C LEU A 920 -30.51 41.33 -0.14
N ARG A 921 -31.63 40.60 -0.29
CA ARG A 921 -32.82 41.06 -1.02
C ARG A 921 -33.43 42.29 -0.35
N SER A 922 -33.58 42.28 0.97
CA SER A 922 -34.15 43.43 1.71
C SER A 922 -33.25 44.68 1.66
N ARG A 923 -31.92 44.51 1.70
CA ARG A 923 -30.97 45.64 1.70
C ARG A 923 -30.64 46.20 0.31
N HIS A 924 -30.45 45.32 -0.67
CA HIS A 924 -29.88 45.70 -1.97
C HIS A 924 -30.80 45.40 -3.17
N GLY A 925 -31.94 44.76 -2.92
CA GLY A 925 -32.87 44.33 -3.97
C GLY A 925 -32.31 43.18 -4.84
N LEU A 926 -33.09 42.79 -5.84
CA LEU A 926 -32.80 41.63 -6.69
C LEU A 926 -31.66 41.85 -7.70
N ARG A 927 -31.33 43.12 -8.02
CA ARG A 927 -30.38 43.48 -9.09
C ARG A 927 -28.94 43.64 -8.61
N SER A 928 -28.68 43.48 -7.32
CA SER A 928 -27.32 43.53 -6.78
C SER A 928 -26.55 42.25 -7.10
N ALA A 929 -25.27 42.39 -7.46
CA ALA A 929 -24.38 41.26 -7.72
C ALA A 929 -24.27 40.31 -6.51
N ARG A 930 -24.30 40.85 -5.28
CA ARG A 930 -24.31 40.06 -4.04
C ARG A 930 -25.59 39.21 -3.92
N THR A 931 -26.75 39.83 -4.13
CA THR A 931 -28.04 39.12 -4.10
C THR A 931 -28.10 38.03 -5.18
N LEU A 932 -27.59 38.32 -6.38
CA LEU A 932 -27.56 37.34 -7.47
C LEU A 932 -26.68 36.13 -7.13
N ALA A 933 -25.54 36.34 -6.48
CA ALA A 933 -24.66 35.27 -6.03
C ALA A 933 -25.34 34.36 -4.99
N ALA A 934 -25.95 34.95 -3.95
CA ALA A 934 -26.71 34.20 -2.94
C ALA A 934 -27.91 33.46 -3.55
N ASN A 935 -28.62 34.09 -4.50
CA ASN A 935 -29.80 33.48 -5.11
C ASN A 935 -29.44 32.21 -5.91
N ARG A 936 -28.29 32.21 -6.58
CA ARG A 936 -27.80 31.03 -7.31
C ARG A 936 -27.46 29.86 -6.39
N GLY A 937 -26.85 30.13 -5.24
CA GLY A 937 -26.60 29.13 -4.21
C GLY A 937 -27.90 28.52 -3.70
N TYR A 938 -28.86 29.38 -3.33
CA TYR A 938 -30.20 28.97 -2.91
C TYR A 938 -30.91 28.10 -3.96
N ALA A 939 -30.91 28.51 -5.24
CA ALA A 939 -31.53 27.73 -6.32
C ALA A 939 -30.85 26.36 -6.53
N ALA A 940 -29.53 26.28 -6.35
CA ALA A 940 -28.79 25.02 -6.39
C ALA A 940 -29.18 24.10 -5.21
N ASP A 941 -29.35 24.65 -4.01
CA ASP A 941 -29.80 23.87 -2.84
C ASP A 941 -31.21 23.32 -3.02
N LEU A 942 -32.11 24.11 -3.61
CA LEU A 942 -33.45 23.64 -3.94
C LEU A 942 -33.43 22.42 -4.87
N ARG A 943 -32.56 22.40 -5.89
CA ARG A 943 -32.35 21.20 -6.72
C ARG A 943 -31.79 20.04 -5.88
N ALA A 944 -30.76 20.30 -5.07
CA ALA A 944 -30.13 19.27 -4.24
C ALA A 944 -31.11 18.65 -3.22
N LEU A 945 -32.12 19.39 -2.77
CA LEU A 945 -33.19 18.90 -1.89
C LEU A 945 -34.36 18.27 -2.65
N GLY A 946 -34.35 18.24 -3.98
CA GLY A 946 -35.45 17.73 -4.79
C GLY A 946 -36.67 18.65 -4.89
N ARG A 947 -36.54 19.94 -4.56
CA ARG A 947 -37.61 20.95 -4.68
C ARG A 947 -37.58 21.60 -6.07
N PHE A 948 -37.78 20.80 -7.11
CA PHE A 948 -37.49 21.20 -8.48
C PHE A 948 -38.35 22.35 -9.02
N ASP A 949 -39.64 22.41 -8.69
CA ASP A 949 -40.51 23.51 -9.13
C ASP A 949 -40.06 24.87 -8.57
N MET A 950 -39.69 24.90 -7.28
CA MET A 950 -39.17 26.12 -6.67
C MET A 950 -37.81 26.51 -7.26
N ALA A 951 -36.94 25.52 -7.53
CA ALA A 951 -35.67 25.77 -8.20
C ALA A 951 -35.86 26.33 -9.62
N ALA A 952 -36.87 25.86 -10.37
CA ALA A 952 -37.18 26.36 -11.71
C ALA A 952 -37.68 27.81 -11.65
N ALA A 953 -38.54 28.15 -10.69
CA ALA A 953 -39.01 29.52 -10.50
C ALA A 953 -37.87 30.49 -10.15
N GLU A 954 -36.97 30.10 -9.22
CA GLU A 954 -35.84 30.94 -8.84
C GLU A 954 -34.79 31.08 -9.95
N GLU A 955 -34.47 30.00 -10.69
CA GLU A 955 -33.55 30.09 -11.83
C GLU A 955 -34.10 30.95 -12.96
N LEU A 956 -35.42 30.94 -13.20
CA LEU A 956 -36.03 31.85 -14.16
C LEU A 956 -35.84 33.31 -13.74
N SER A 957 -36.04 33.62 -12.45
CA SER A 957 -35.76 34.95 -11.89
C SER A 957 -34.29 35.35 -12.07
N ILE A 958 -33.36 34.44 -11.78
CA ILE A 958 -31.91 34.65 -11.95
C ILE A 958 -31.57 34.90 -13.43
N LEU A 959 -32.15 34.15 -14.36
CA LEU A 959 -31.94 34.32 -15.79
C LEU A 959 -32.44 35.68 -16.28
N LEU A 960 -33.65 36.08 -15.87
CA LEU A 960 -34.23 37.38 -16.25
C LEU A 960 -33.38 38.55 -15.73
N VAL A 961 -32.92 38.47 -14.47
CA VAL A 961 -32.03 39.49 -13.90
C VAL A 961 -30.66 39.48 -14.60
N SER A 962 -30.09 38.31 -14.90
CA SER A 962 -28.80 38.21 -15.59
C SER A 962 -28.86 38.78 -17.00
N ARG A 963 -29.94 38.51 -17.76
CA ARG A 963 -30.19 39.11 -19.07
C ARG A 963 -30.27 40.63 -18.99
N TYR A 964 -30.96 41.16 -17.98
CA TYR A 964 -31.07 42.60 -17.78
C TYR A 964 -29.71 43.26 -17.45
N LEU A 965 -28.90 42.64 -16.59
CA LEU A 965 -27.64 43.22 -16.12
C LEU A 965 -26.49 43.08 -17.12
N PHE A 966 -26.37 41.91 -17.76
CA PHE A 966 -25.19 41.55 -18.54
C PHE A 966 -25.47 41.35 -20.04
N GLY A 967 -26.74 41.33 -20.44
CA GLY A 967 -27.13 40.93 -21.78
C GLY A 967 -27.08 39.41 -21.99
N ASP A 968 -27.46 39.02 -23.19
CA ASP A 968 -27.80 37.64 -23.55
C ASP A 968 -26.58 36.74 -23.86
N ASP A 969 -25.45 37.35 -24.20
CA ASP A 969 -24.21 36.66 -24.62
C ASP A 969 -23.17 36.57 -23.51
N HIS A 970 -23.42 37.20 -22.36
CA HIS A 970 -22.49 37.17 -21.24
C HIS A 970 -22.46 35.79 -20.57
N GLU A 971 -21.27 35.32 -20.17
CA GLU A 971 -21.06 33.98 -19.59
C GLU A 971 -22.01 33.70 -18.41
N GLN A 972 -22.18 34.69 -17.52
CA GLN A 972 -23.07 34.59 -16.37
C GLN A 972 -24.54 34.40 -16.73
N THR A 973 -24.99 34.98 -17.85
CA THR A 973 -26.36 34.80 -18.36
C THR A 973 -26.52 33.42 -18.99
N LEU A 974 -25.51 32.95 -19.73
CA LEU A 974 -25.53 31.61 -20.33
C LEU A 974 -25.46 30.49 -19.28
N ALA A 975 -24.72 30.70 -18.18
CA ALA A 975 -24.72 29.80 -17.04
C ALA A 975 -26.11 29.74 -16.37
N ALA A 976 -26.75 30.90 -16.15
CA ALA A 976 -28.12 30.96 -15.64
C ALA A 976 -29.13 30.29 -16.59
N ALA A 977 -28.97 30.46 -17.90
CA ALA A 977 -29.85 29.83 -18.89
C ALA A 977 -29.76 28.29 -18.87
N ASN A 978 -28.54 27.75 -18.82
CA ASN A 978 -28.30 26.31 -18.66
C ASN A 978 -28.91 25.78 -17.35
N ASN A 979 -28.72 26.47 -16.22
CA ASN A 979 -29.28 26.03 -14.93
C ASN A 979 -30.80 26.14 -14.89
N CYS A 980 -31.38 27.16 -15.53
CA CYS A 980 -32.82 27.30 -15.72
C CYS A 980 -33.39 26.17 -16.57
N ALA A 981 -32.74 25.81 -17.69
CA ALA A 981 -33.15 24.68 -18.53
C ALA A 981 -33.09 23.37 -17.75
N LEU A 982 -32.02 23.14 -16.99
CA LEU A 982 -31.89 21.97 -16.13
C LEU A 982 -32.95 21.91 -15.02
N SER A 983 -33.23 23.02 -14.33
CA SER A 983 -34.30 23.05 -13.31
C SER A 983 -35.67 22.82 -13.93
N ALA A 984 -35.95 23.41 -15.10
CA ALA A 984 -37.20 23.17 -15.85
C ALA A 984 -37.34 21.69 -16.23
N TYR A 985 -36.25 21.07 -16.71
CA TYR A 985 -36.21 19.64 -16.99
C TYR A 985 -36.49 18.80 -15.74
N LEU A 986 -35.85 19.11 -14.60
CA LEU A 986 -36.04 18.38 -13.35
C LEU A 986 -37.44 18.55 -12.76
N ALA A 987 -38.11 19.68 -13.03
CA ALA A 987 -39.53 19.89 -12.75
C ALA A 987 -40.45 19.16 -13.76
N GLY A 988 -39.89 18.57 -14.82
CA GLY A 988 -40.60 17.82 -15.86
C GLY A 988 -41.07 18.63 -17.06
N ASN A 989 -40.64 19.89 -17.20
CA ASN A 989 -40.96 20.79 -18.31
C ASN A 989 -39.92 20.64 -19.45
N VAL A 990 -39.84 19.45 -20.05
CA VAL A 990 -38.75 19.06 -20.96
C VAL A 990 -38.73 19.88 -22.26
N HIS A 991 -39.89 20.31 -22.77
CA HIS A 991 -39.95 21.16 -23.98
C HIS A 991 -39.29 22.53 -23.77
N GLU A 992 -39.64 23.22 -22.67
CA GLU A 992 -39.04 24.51 -22.32
C GLU A 992 -37.52 24.39 -22.08
N ALA A 993 -37.10 23.29 -21.43
CA ALA A 993 -35.69 22.99 -21.23
C ALA A 993 -34.93 22.81 -22.54
N LEU A 994 -35.51 22.07 -23.50
CA LEU A 994 -34.93 21.85 -24.82
C LEU A 994 -34.75 23.17 -25.58
N ASP A 995 -35.81 23.98 -25.66
CA ASP A 995 -35.78 25.24 -26.41
C ASP A 995 -34.72 26.21 -25.84
N LEU A 996 -34.64 26.33 -24.51
CA LEU A 996 -33.69 27.21 -23.85
C LEU A 996 -32.24 26.71 -24.00
N GLU A 997 -32.00 25.41 -23.86
CA GLU A 997 -30.66 24.84 -23.97
C GLU A 997 -30.15 24.84 -25.41
N GLN A 998 -31.02 24.64 -26.41
CA GLN A 998 -30.63 24.78 -27.83
C GLN A 998 -30.16 26.20 -28.15
N GLN A 999 -30.87 27.22 -27.67
CA GLN A 999 -30.45 28.62 -27.81
C GLN A 999 -29.12 28.87 -27.09
N THR A 1000 -28.97 28.34 -25.88
CA THR A 1000 -27.75 28.47 -25.08
C THR A 1000 -26.54 27.79 -25.75
N TYR A 1001 -26.73 26.58 -26.28
CA TYR A 1001 -25.74 25.84 -27.06
C TYR A 1001 -25.32 26.64 -28.31
N ALA A 1002 -26.28 27.10 -29.12
CA ALA A 1002 -25.99 27.87 -30.33
C ALA A 1002 -25.18 29.14 -30.03
N ARG A 1003 -25.51 29.84 -28.93
CA ARG A 1003 -24.72 31.01 -28.48
C ARG A 1003 -23.32 30.62 -28.02
N ARG A 1004 -23.16 29.56 -27.22
CA ARG A 1004 -21.85 29.09 -26.76
C ARG A 1004 -20.95 28.66 -27.92
N VAL A 1005 -21.49 27.94 -28.91
CA VAL A 1005 -20.76 27.57 -30.13
C VAL A 1005 -20.33 28.81 -30.91
N ARG A 1006 -21.22 29.80 -31.07
CA ARG A 1006 -20.90 31.06 -31.76
C ARG A 1006 -19.79 31.85 -31.07
N LEU A 1007 -19.76 31.86 -29.74
CA LEU A 1007 -18.84 32.69 -28.95
C LEU A 1007 -17.48 32.02 -28.69
N TRP A 1008 -17.46 30.71 -28.39
CA TRP A 1008 -16.26 29.99 -27.94
C TRP A 1008 -15.95 28.73 -28.75
N GLY A 1009 -16.69 28.42 -29.81
CA GLY A 1009 -16.50 27.20 -30.58
C GLY A 1009 -17.21 25.98 -29.98
N ALA A 1010 -17.44 24.97 -30.83
CA ALA A 1010 -18.15 23.74 -30.48
C ALA A 1010 -17.34 22.80 -29.57
N ASP A 1011 -16.02 22.97 -29.53
CA ASP A 1011 -15.05 22.23 -28.73
C ASP A 1011 -14.93 22.74 -27.28
N SER A 1012 -15.39 23.96 -27.02
CA SER A 1012 -15.36 24.54 -25.66
C SER A 1012 -16.12 23.66 -24.64
N TYR A 1013 -15.58 23.57 -23.41
CA TYR A 1013 -16.16 22.75 -22.34
C TYR A 1013 -17.65 23.03 -22.12
N TRP A 1014 -18.03 24.31 -22.10
CA TRP A 1014 -19.40 24.73 -21.86
C TRP A 1014 -20.34 24.44 -23.04
N ALA A 1015 -19.87 24.54 -24.29
CA ALA A 1015 -20.67 24.12 -25.44
C ALA A 1015 -20.93 22.61 -25.40
N ARG A 1016 -19.93 21.80 -25.05
CA ARG A 1016 -20.07 20.35 -24.88
C ARG A 1016 -21.07 20.00 -23.77
N TRP A 1017 -21.05 20.72 -22.65
CA TRP A 1017 -22.01 20.54 -21.57
C TRP A 1017 -23.46 20.79 -22.02
N SER A 1018 -23.71 21.95 -22.65
CA SER A 1018 -25.05 22.27 -23.21
C SER A 1018 -25.47 21.29 -24.30
N GLY A 1019 -24.56 20.90 -25.20
CA GLY A 1019 -24.82 19.93 -26.25
C GLY A 1019 -25.25 18.56 -25.71
N CYS A 1020 -24.63 18.10 -24.61
CA CYS A 1020 -25.05 16.90 -23.92
C CYS A 1020 -26.47 17.02 -23.35
N ASN A 1021 -26.82 18.16 -22.73
CA ASN A 1021 -28.16 18.41 -22.18
C ASN A 1021 -29.24 18.40 -23.29
N VAL A 1022 -28.97 19.02 -24.45
CA VAL A 1022 -29.89 18.96 -25.61
C VAL A 1022 -30.18 17.51 -26.01
N GLY A 1023 -29.13 16.66 -26.09
CA GLY A 1023 -29.31 15.24 -26.39
C GLY A 1023 -30.10 14.47 -25.33
N VAL A 1024 -29.91 14.81 -24.04
CA VAL A 1024 -30.75 14.27 -22.95
C VAL A 1024 -32.21 14.66 -23.18
N TYR A 1025 -32.50 15.93 -23.41
CA TYR A 1025 -33.89 16.40 -23.55
C TYR A 1025 -34.58 15.85 -24.80
N LEU A 1026 -33.86 15.69 -25.92
CA LEU A 1026 -34.36 14.99 -27.10
C LEU A 1026 -34.74 13.53 -26.78
N ARG A 1027 -33.86 12.82 -26.05
CA ARG A 1027 -34.13 11.44 -25.62
C ARG A 1027 -35.38 11.38 -24.73
N GLU A 1028 -35.51 12.29 -23.77
CA GLU A 1028 -36.66 12.28 -22.85
C GLU A 1028 -38.00 12.63 -23.53
N LEU A 1029 -37.97 13.31 -24.68
CA LEU A 1029 -39.14 13.50 -25.54
C LEU A 1029 -39.43 12.31 -26.47
N GLY A 1030 -38.64 11.23 -26.41
CA GLY A 1030 -38.81 10.04 -27.27
C GLY A 1030 -38.15 10.15 -28.64
N ARG A 1031 -37.46 11.25 -28.94
CA ARG A 1031 -36.76 11.50 -30.21
C ARG A 1031 -35.37 10.85 -30.17
N TYR A 1032 -35.34 9.54 -30.00
CA TYR A 1032 -34.10 8.80 -29.71
C TYR A 1032 -33.10 8.83 -30.87
N GLU A 1033 -33.59 8.76 -32.11
CA GLU A 1033 -32.78 8.85 -33.32
C GLU A 1033 -32.11 10.23 -33.44
N ASP A 1034 -32.87 11.30 -33.26
CA ASP A 1034 -32.33 12.67 -33.23
C ASP A 1034 -31.33 12.88 -32.09
N ALA A 1035 -31.60 12.29 -30.92
CA ALA A 1035 -30.69 12.34 -29.77
C ALA A 1035 -29.37 11.61 -30.06
N GLU A 1036 -29.40 10.46 -30.75
CA GLU A 1036 -28.19 9.76 -31.17
C GLU A 1036 -27.37 10.61 -32.13
N GLU A 1037 -27.98 11.10 -33.20
CA GLU A 1037 -27.30 11.91 -34.22
C GLU A 1037 -26.67 13.15 -33.58
N TRP A 1038 -27.42 13.84 -32.73
CA TRP A 1038 -26.96 15.01 -32.00
C TRP A 1038 -25.78 14.71 -31.07
N LEU A 1039 -25.93 13.73 -30.18
CA LEU A 1039 -24.89 13.37 -29.21
C LEU A 1039 -23.62 12.89 -29.91
N ARG A 1040 -23.74 12.17 -31.04
CA ARG A 1040 -22.61 11.77 -31.87
C ARG A 1040 -21.91 12.97 -32.51
N SER A 1041 -22.65 13.91 -33.08
CA SER A 1041 -22.08 15.14 -33.64
C SER A 1041 -21.31 15.95 -32.59
N VAL A 1042 -21.90 16.15 -31.40
CA VAL A 1042 -21.21 16.81 -30.26
C VAL A 1042 -19.96 16.02 -29.83
N ARG A 1043 -20.00 14.69 -29.91
CA ARG A 1043 -18.90 13.75 -29.58
C ARG A 1043 -17.77 13.72 -30.61
N GLU A 1044 -18.07 13.95 -31.89
CA GLU A 1044 -17.12 13.96 -33.00
C GLU A 1044 -16.36 15.30 -33.08
N ASN A 1045 -17.01 16.41 -32.71
CA ASN A 1045 -16.38 17.73 -32.54
C ASN A 1045 -15.37 17.82 -31.37
N VAL A 1046 -15.09 16.70 -30.68
CA VAL A 1046 -14.12 16.58 -29.57
C VAL A 1046 -12.68 16.31 -30.07
N GLY A 1047 -12.45 16.27 -31.38
CA GLY A 1047 -11.15 15.92 -31.96
C GLY A 1047 -10.34 17.12 -32.45
N GLY A 1048 -9.51 17.72 -31.58
CA GLY A 1048 -8.50 18.69 -32.01
C GLY A 1048 -7.63 19.22 -30.87
N ILE A 1049 -6.37 18.74 -30.82
CA ILE A 1049 -5.26 19.17 -29.95
C ILE A 1049 -5.23 18.58 -28.53
N GLY A 1050 -4.52 17.44 -28.41
CA GLY A 1050 -3.68 17.14 -27.24
C GLY A 1050 -4.32 16.38 -26.06
N GLY A 1051 -4.19 15.05 -26.07
CA GLY A 1051 -4.13 14.23 -24.85
C GLY A 1051 -5.17 13.11 -24.76
N ALA A 1052 -4.68 11.89 -24.58
CA ALA A 1052 -5.46 10.70 -24.21
C ALA A 1052 -6.00 10.78 -22.76
N THR A 1053 -6.41 11.95 -22.30
CA THR A 1053 -6.81 12.20 -20.92
C THR A 1053 -8.34 12.21 -20.86
N LEU A 1054 -8.92 11.26 -20.11
CA LEU A 1054 -10.34 11.26 -19.76
C LEU A 1054 -10.73 12.60 -19.13
N ASP A 1055 -11.58 13.40 -19.81
CA ASP A 1055 -12.17 14.61 -19.25
C ASP A 1055 -13.63 14.37 -18.80
N VAL A 1056 -14.09 15.17 -17.83
CA VAL A 1056 -15.41 15.01 -17.19
C VAL A 1056 -16.55 15.21 -18.19
N ALA A 1057 -16.39 16.13 -19.14
CA ALA A 1057 -17.40 16.43 -20.16
C ALA A 1057 -17.61 15.23 -21.09
N ARG A 1058 -16.53 14.56 -21.48
CA ARG A 1058 -16.59 13.36 -22.32
C ARG A 1058 -17.30 12.21 -21.61
N LEU A 1059 -16.96 11.95 -20.36
CA LEU A 1059 -17.62 10.90 -19.59
C LEU A 1059 -19.13 11.13 -19.42
N ARG A 1060 -19.54 12.39 -19.19
CA ARG A 1060 -20.96 12.76 -19.14
C ARG A 1060 -21.66 12.50 -20.48
N LEU A 1061 -21.02 12.90 -21.59
CA LEU A 1061 -21.55 12.71 -22.93
C LEU A 1061 -21.68 11.23 -23.30
N ASP A 1062 -20.65 10.43 -23.04
CA ASP A 1062 -20.62 9.00 -23.34
C ASP A 1062 -21.64 8.22 -22.50
N ARG A 1063 -21.86 8.61 -21.24
CA ARG A 1063 -22.98 8.09 -20.42
C ARG A 1063 -24.33 8.36 -21.08
N SER A 1064 -24.56 9.61 -21.50
CA SER A 1064 -25.83 9.99 -22.13
C SER A 1064 -26.06 9.25 -23.45
N LEU A 1065 -25.01 9.08 -24.26
CA LEU A 1065 -25.07 8.33 -25.51
C LEU A 1065 -25.34 6.84 -25.26
N ALA A 1066 -24.75 6.24 -24.23
CA ALA A 1066 -25.03 4.86 -23.85
C ALA A 1066 -26.50 4.66 -23.43
N ALA A 1067 -27.07 5.60 -22.67
CA ALA A 1067 -28.49 5.62 -22.35
C ALA A 1067 -29.37 5.73 -23.62
N THR A 1068 -28.97 6.55 -24.59
CA THR A 1068 -29.68 6.68 -25.88
C THR A 1068 -29.61 5.38 -26.69
N TYR A 1069 -28.45 4.74 -26.80
CA TYR A 1069 -28.31 3.42 -27.46
C TYR A 1069 -29.18 2.36 -26.81
N ARG A 1070 -29.28 2.36 -25.48
CA ARG A 1070 -30.15 1.44 -24.75
C ARG A 1070 -31.63 1.64 -25.08
N ARG A 1071 -32.09 2.90 -25.15
CA ARG A 1071 -33.48 3.24 -25.52
C ARG A 1071 -33.78 2.83 -26.96
N LEU A 1072 -32.89 3.13 -27.90
CA LEU A 1072 -33.01 2.71 -29.31
C LEU A 1072 -33.03 1.19 -29.45
N GLY A 1073 -32.09 0.49 -28.81
CA GLY A 1073 -32.03 -0.97 -28.83
C GLY A 1073 -33.31 -1.63 -28.33
N ARG A 1074 -33.93 -1.08 -27.27
CA ARG A 1074 -35.25 -1.55 -26.78
C ARG A 1074 -36.39 -1.21 -27.74
N LYS A 1075 -36.44 0.00 -28.28
CA LYS A 1075 -37.50 0.45 -29.21
C LYS A 1075 -37.47 -0.37 -30.52
N LEU A 1076 -36.28 -0.63 -31.05
CA LEU A 1076 -36.08 -1.31 -32.33
C LEU A 1076 -35.93 -2.83 -32.20
N GLY A 1077 -35.71 -3.36 -30.99
CA GLY A 1077 -35.33 -4.76 -30.80
C GLY A 1077 -33.94 -5.09 -31.34
N ASP A 1078 -33.03 -4.11 -31.37
CA ASP A 1078 -31.68 -4.23 -31.95
C ASP A 1078 -30.64 -4.64 -30.88
N PRO A 1079 -30.16 -5.90 -30.89
CA PRO A 1079 -29.16 -6.36 -29.93
C PRO A 1079 -27.79 -5.69 -30.11
N ALA A 1080 -27.44 -5.23 -31.30
CA ALA A 1080 -26.17 -4.54 -31.54
C ALA A 1080 -26.15 -3.18 -30.84
N LYS A 1081 -27.27 -2.44 -30.86
CA LYS A 1081 -27.43 -1.19 -30.10
C LYS A 1081 -27.35 -1.42 -28.59
N LEU A 1082 -27.92 -2.52 -28.10
CA LEU A 1082 -27.82 -2.87 -26.67
C LEU A 1082 -26.39 -3.24 -26.28
N ASP A 1083 -25.63 -3.90 -27.14
CA ASP A 1083 -24.22 -4.22 -26.90
C ASP A 1083 -23.33 -2.96 -26.93
N GLN A 1084 -23.61 -2.02 -27.85
CA GLN A 1084 -22.99 -0.70 -27.87
C GLN A 1084 -23.26 0.07 -26.56
N ALA A 1085 -24.51 0.05 -26.08
CA ALA A 1085 -24.86 0.66 -24.80
C ALA A 1085 -24.08 0.04 -23.64
N ARG A 1086 -24.03 -1.30 -23.57
CA ARG A 1086 -23.31 -2.04 -22.52
C ARG A 1086 -21.83 -1.71 -22.49
N THR A 1087 -21.19 -1.76 -23.66
CA THR A 1087 -19.76 -1.48 -23.81
C THR A 1087 -19.44 -0.04 -23.40
N LEU A 1088 -20.21 0.93 -23.89
CA LEU A 1088 -19.97 2.35 -23.61
C LEU A 1088 -20.24 2.69 -22.14
N HIS A 1089 -21.32 2.19 -21.53
CA HIS A 1089 -21.59 2.42 -20.11
C HIS A 1089 -20.53 1.77 -19.20
N SER A 1090 -20.07 0.56 -19.51
CA SER A 1090 -19.03 -0.11 -18.72
C SER A 1090 -17.74 0.71 -18.69
N ALA A 1091 -17.24 1.10 -19.87
CA ALA A 1091 -16.04 1.93 -19.98
C ALA A 1091 -16.22 3.30 -19.30
N THR A 1092 -17.40 3.90 -19.44
CA THR A 1092 -17.72 5.18 -18.81
C THR A 1092 -17.77 5.07 -17.28
N LEU A 1093 -18.31 3.97 -16.73
CA LEU A 1093 -18.36 3.72 -15.30
C LEU A 1093 -16.96 3.52 -14.71
N GLU A 1094 -16.09 2.79 -15.40
CA GLU A 1094 -14.68 2.66 -15.01
C GLU A 1094 -13.97 4.01 -14.99
N GLY A 1095 -14.19 4.86 -16.00
CA GLY A 1095 -13.67 6.23 -16.04
C GLY A 1095 -14.17 7.08 -14.86
N HIS A 1096 -15.45 7.01 -14.51
CA HIS A 1096 -15.99 7.72 -13.35
C HIS A 1096 -15.38 7.21 -12.02
N ARG A 1097 -15.19 5.90 -11.88
CA ARG A 1097 -14.54 5.30 -10.70
C ARG A 1097 -13.08 5.75 -10.58
N ALA A 1098 -12.35 5.81 -11.68
CA ALA A 1098 -10.97 6.26 -11.70
C ALA A 1098 -10.83 7.75 -11.34
N LEU A 1099 -11.73 8.62 -11.83
CA LEU A 1099 -11.65 10.07 -11.58
C LEU A 1099 -12.25 10.51 -10.24
N PHE A 1100 -13.36 9.90 -9.82
CA PHE A 1100 -14.14 10.39 -8.68
C PHE A 1100 -14.28 9.38 -7.53
N GLY A 1101 -13.89 8.13 -7.73
CA GLY A 1101 -14.18 7.03 -6.82
C GLY A 1101 -15.60 6.45 -7.01
N ALA A 1102 -15.83 5.28 -6.43
CA ALA A 1102 -17.07 4.51 -6.60
C ALA A 1102 -18.32 5.19 -6.02
N ASP A 1103 -18.09 6.05 -5.05
CA ASP A 1103 -19.09 6.57 -4.13
C ASP A 1103 -19.49 8.03 -4.45
N TYR A 1104 -18.89 8.64 -5.47
CA TYR A 1104 -19.25 9.98 -5.88
C TYR A 1104 -20.61 9.99 -6.59
N SER A 1105 -21.41 11.05 -6.40
CA SER A 1105 -22.78 11.15 -6.92
C SER A 1105 -22.86 10.94 -8.44
N SER A 1106 -21.89 11.44 -9.20
CA SER A 1106 -21.83 11.19 -10.66
C SER A 1106 -21.55 9.72 -10.99
N THR A 1107 -20.69 9.05 -10.23
CA THR A 1107 -20.40 7.61 -10.36
C THR A 1107 -21.62 6.76 -10.03
N LEU A 1108 -22.35 7.11 -8.97
CA LEU A 1108 -23.59 6.45 -8.57
C LEU A 1108 -24.69 6.61 -9.63
N ALA A 1109 -24.81 7.80 -10.22
CA ALA A 1109 -25.72 8.04 -11.34
C ALA A 1109 -25.34 7.20 -12.58
N CYS A 1110 -24.05 7.10 -12.91
CA CYS A 1110 -23.57 6.19 -13.96
C CYS A 1110 -23.82 4.70 -13.63
N THR A 1111 -23.70 4.33 -12.36
CA THR A 1111 -23.98 2.97 -11.86
C THR A 1111 -25.45 2.61 -12.04
N ALA A 1112 -26.37 3.54 -11.72
CA ALA A 1112 -27.80 3.37 -11.96
C ALA A 1112 -28.13 3.19 -13.46
N GLY A 1113 -27.55 4.01 -14.34
CA GLY A 1113 -27.71 3.88 -15.80
C GLY A 1113 -27.13 2.58 -16.36
N TYR A 1114 -26.00 2.11 -15.81
CA TYR A 1114 -25.42 0.82 -16.19
C TYR A 1114 -26.30 -0.36 -15.73
N ALA A 1115 -26.90 -0.30 -14.54
CA ALA A 1115 -27.86 -1.30 -14.07
C ALA A 1115 -29.05 -1.44 -15.03
N TRP A 1116 -29.60 -0.33 -15.54
CA TRP A 1116 -30.62 -0.36 -16.59
C TRP A 1116 -30.14 -1.03 -17.88
N THR A 1117 -28.88 -0.82 -18.23
CA THR A 1117 -28.25 -1.42 -19.42
C THR A 1117 -28.08 -2.93 -19.27
N LEU A 1118 -27.60 -3.38 -18.11
CA LEU A 1118 -27.54 -4.79 -17.75
C LEU A 1118 -28.93 -5.43 -17.78
N HIS A 1119 -29.94 -4.75 -17.24
CA HIS A 1119 -31.32 -5.24 -17.32
C HIS A 1119 -31.82 -5.32 -18.77
N ALA A 1120 -31.50 -4.33 -19.63
CA ALA A 1120 -31.89 -4.34 -21.04
C ALA A 1120 -31.29 -5.49 -21.85
N VAL A 1121 -30.05 -5.91 -21.54
CA VAL A 1121 -29.38 -7.05 -22.20
C VAL A 1121 -29.74 -8.41 -21.57
N GLY A 1122 -30.64 -8.45 -20.59
CA GLY A 1122 -31.06 -9.68 -19.91
C GLY A 1122 -30.18 -10.10 -18.72
N ALA A 1123 -29.14 -9.33 -18.37
CA ALA A 1123 -28.26 -9.61 -17.23
C ALA A 1123 -28.88 -9.13 -15.89
N HIS A 1124 -30.04 -9.69 -15.54
CA HIS A 1124 -30.88 -9.21 -14.43
C HIS A 1124 -30.22 -9.31 -13.05
N THR A 1125 -29.46 -10.38 -12.77
CA THR A 1125 -28.75 -10.53 -11.49
C THR A 1125 -27.71 -9.42 -11.29
N ALA A 1126 -26.92 -9.13 -12.32
CA ALA A 1126 -25.97 -8.01 -12.28
C ALA A 1126 -26.70 -6.65 -12.19
N ALA A 1127 -27.86 -6.50 -12.84
CA ALA A 1127 -28.65 -5.29 -12.70
C ALA A 1127 -29.12 -5.05 -11.24
N VAL A 1128 -29.48 -6.11 -10.51
CA VAL A 1128 -29.81 -6.02 -9.07
C VAL A 1128 -28.59 -5.61 -8.25
N GLU A 1129 -27.42 -6.18 -8.52
CA GLU A 1129 -26.17 -5.83 -7.83
C GLU A 1129 -25.83 -4.34 -8.01
N TYR A 1130 -25.70 -3.88 -9.25
CA TYR A 1130 -25.36 -2.48 -9.54
C TYR A 1130 -26.48 -1.52 -9.15
N GLY A 1131 -27.75 -1.93 -9.27
CA GLY A 1131 -28.89 -1.15 -8.80
C GLY A 1131 -28.92 -0.98 -7.27
N THR A 1132 -28.50 -2.01 -6.53
CA THR A 1132 -28.36 -1.95 -5.07
C THR A 1132 -27.23 -1.00 -4.67
N LEU A 1133 -26.07 -1.08 -5.33
CA LEU A 1133 -24.95 -0.15 -5.11
C LEU A 1133 -25.36 1.31 -5.35
N ALA A 1134 -26.11 1.57 -6.42
CA ALA A 1134 -26.61 2.91 -6.73
C ALA A 1134 -27.60 3.40 -5.67
N TYR A 1135 -28.60 2.59 -5.31
CA TYR A 1135 -29.61 2.93 -4.31
C TYR A 1135 -28.97 3.21 -2.94
N GLU A 1136 -28.16 2.28 -2.43
CA GLU A 1136 -27.51 2.45 -1.13
C GLU A 1136 -26.57 3.64 -1.12
N GLY A 1137 -25.79 3.83 -2.19
CA GLY A 1137 -24.89 4.98 -2.32
C GLY A 1137 -25.64 6.32 -2.28
N LEU A 1138 -26.75 6.44 -3.02
CA LEU A 1138 -27.54 7.66 -3.08
C LEU A 1138 -28.27 7.92 -1.75
N SER A 1139 -28.85 6.88 -1.13
CA SER A 1139 -29.49 6.95 0.18
C SER A 1139 -28.55 7.43 1.27
N ARG A 1140 -27.29 6.95 1.28
CA ARG A 1140 -26.25 7.42 2.22
C ARG A 1140 -25.95 8.92 2.11
N THR A 1141 -26.18 9.52 0.94
CA THR A 1141 -25.90 10.94 0.66
C THR A 1141 -27.14 11.84 0.75
N ALA A 1142 -28.27 11.31 1.24
CA ALA A 1142 -29.57 11.99 1.24
C ALA A 1142 -29.91 12.60 -0.12
N ASN A 1143 -29.51 11.94 -1.21
CA ASN A 1143 -29.67 12.47 -2.55
C ASN A 1143 -31.14 12.29 -3.00
N PRO A 1144 -31.76 13.31 -3.65
CA PRO A 1144 -33.17 13.27 -4.04
C PRO A 1144 -33.49 12.17 -5.06
N PHE A 1145 -32.48 11.61 -5.74
CA PHE A 1145 -32.64 10.49 -6.66
C PHE A 1145 -32.56 9.11 -5.99
N ALA A 1146 -32.38 9.02 -4.66
CA ALA A 1146 -32.37 7.75 -3.96
C ALA A 1146 -33.66 6.95 -4.20
N MET A 1147 -34.83 7.59 -4.13
CA MET A 1147 -36.11 6.92 -4.40
C MET A 1147 -36.34 6.63 -5.88
N VAL A 1148 -35.70 7.38 -6.79
CA VAL A 1148 -35.65 7.00 -8.21
C VAL A 1148 -34.86 5.71 -8.40
N ALA A 1149 -33.69 5.59 -7.75
CA ALA A 1149 -32.88 4.37 -7.78
C ALA A 1149 -33.60 3.19 -7.11
N ALA A 1150 -34.37 3.43 -6.04
CA ALA A 1150 -35.22 2.42 -5.40
C ALA A 1150 -36.30 1.89 -6.36
N ALA A 1151 -37.03 2.78 -7.05
CA ALA A 1151 -38.03 2.41 -8.05
C ALA A 1151 -37.41 1.59 -9.20
N ASN A 1152 -36.20 1.94 -9.64
CA ASN A 1152 -35.45 1.19 -10.64
C ASN A 1152 -35.03 -0.20 -10.11
N LEU A 1153 -34.50 -0.27 -8.88
CA LEU A 1153 -34.09 -1.52 -8.25
C LEU A 1153 -35.26 -2.49 -8.06
N ALA A 1154 -36.46 -1.97 -7.75
CA ALA A 1154 -37.67 -2.77 -7.68
C ALA A 1154 -37.98 -3.49 -9.02
N VAL A 1155 -37.78 -2.82 -10.16
CA VAL A 1155 -37.92 -3.44 -11.48
C VAL A 1155 -36.92 -4.59 -11.66
N PHE A 1156 -35.66 -4.38 -11.28
CA PHE A 1156 -34.62 -5.41 -11.40
C PHE A 1156 -34.88 -6.61 -10.49
N ARG A 1157 -35.32 -6.37 -9.24
CA ARG A 1157 -35.69 -7.44 -8.30
C ARG A 1157 -36.88 -8.25 -8.78
N ARG A 1158 -37.89 -7.59 -9.37
CA ARG A 1158 -39.02 -8.28 -10.01
C ARG A 1158 -38.55 -9.20 -11.14
N ALA A 1159 -37.59 -8.75 -11.95
CA ALA A 1159 -37.06 -9.51 -13.08
C ALA A 1159 -36.32 -10.79 -12.66
N VAL A 1160 -35.68 -10.83 -11.49
CA VAL A 1160 -35.04 -12.04 -10.92
C VAL A 1160 -36.00 -12.90 -10.09
N GLY A 1161 -37.27 -12.51 -9.97
CA GLY A 1161 -38.30 -13.25 -9.24
C GLY A 1161 -38.48 -12.87 -7.77
N ASP A 1162 -37.73 -11.90 -7.26
CA ASP A 1162 -37.89 -11.35 -5.90
C ASP A 1162 -39.04 -10.33 -5.85
N LYS A 1163 -40.26 -10.85 -6.09
CA LYS A 1163 -41.47 -10.05 -6.30
C LYS A 1163 -41.95 -9.34 -5.03
N ALA A 1164 -41.77 -9.96 -3.86
CA ALA A 1164 -42.21 -9.39 -2.59
C ALA A 1164 -41.35 -8.16 -2.22
N ALA A 1165 -40.02 -8.28 -2.28
CA ALA A 1165 -39.15 -7.14 -2.02
C ALA A 1165 -39.30 -6.05 -3.09
N ALA A 1166 -39.55 -6.43 -4.35
CA ALA A 1166 -39.88 -5.47 -5.40
C ALA A 1166 -41.17 -4.69 -5.13
N ARG A 1167 -42.20 -5.33 -4.56
CA ARG A 1167 -43.45 -4.64 -4.18
C ARG A 1167 -43.17 -3.64 -3.07
N ASP A 1168 -42.50 -4.08 -2.01
CA ASP A 1168 -42.29 -3.25 -0.83
C ASP A 1168 -41.43 -2.03 -1.17
N LEU A 1169 -40.27 -2.24 -1.80
CA LEU A 1169 -39.37 -1.16 -2.23
C LEU A 1169 -39.99 -0.23 -3.27
N GLY A 1170 -40.71 -0.79 -4.25
CA GLY A 1170 -41.35 0.00 -5.31
C GLY A 1170 -42.53 0.82 -4.81
N GLY A 1171 -43.26 0.31 -3.81
CA GLY A 1171 -44.38 1.01 -3.18
C GLY A 1171 -43.90 2.17 -2.32
N GLU A 1172 -42.88 1.95 -1.49
CA GLU A 1172 -42.23 3.00 -0.68
C GLU A 1172 -41.66 4.11 -1.57
N ALA A 1173 -40.95 3.74 -2.64
CA ALA A 1173 -40.40 4.70 -3.59
C ALA A 1173 -41.49 5.55 -4.26
N LEU A 1174 -42.62 4.94 -4.65
CA LEU A 1174 -43.74 5.65 -5.25
C LEU A 1174 -44.38 6.63 -4.27
N GLU A 1175 -44.67 6.20 -3.05
CA GLU A 1175 -45.27 7.04 -2.02
C GLU A 1175 -44.39 8.27 -1.74
N HIS A 1176 -43.09 8.05 -1.55
CA HIS A 1176 -42.15 9.15 -1.30
C HIS A 1176 -42.03 10.11 -2.50
N LEU A 1177 -41.99 9.60 -3.73
CA LEU A 1177 -41.94 10.43 -4.93
C LEU A 1177 -43.23 11.25 -5.12
N ALA A 1178 -44.40 10.66 -4.80
CA ALA A 1178 -45.68 11.36 -4.85
C ALA A 1178 -45.75 12.48 -3.79
N GLU A 1179 -45.34 12.21 -2.56
CA GLU A 1179 -45.27 13.23 -1.50
C GLU A 1179 -44.31 14.37 -1.85
N ARG A 1180 -43.15 14.05 -2.44
CA ARG A 1180 -42.08 15.02 -2.68
C ARG A 1180 -42.28 15.84 -3.96
N LEU A 1181 -42.68 15.19 -5.04
CA LEU A 1181 -42.72 15.77 -6.39
C LEU A 1181 -44.16 15.98 -6.90
N GLY A 1182 -45.15 15.38 -6.24
CA GLY A 1182 -46.54 15.35 -6.68
C GLY A 1182 -46.85 14.20 -7.63
N ASP A 1183 -48.14 13.88 -7.74
CA ASP A 1183 -48.66 12.73 -8.50
C ASP A 1183 -48.42 12.82 -10.01
N LEU A 1184 -48.40 14.04 -10.56
CA LEU A 1184 -48.24 14.30 -11.99
C LEU A 1184 -46.78 14.47 -12.42
N HIS A 1185 -45.83 14.37 -11.49
CA HIS A 1185 -44.42 14.49 -11.84
C HIS A 1185 -43.95 13.30 -12.69
N PRO A 1186 -43.12 13.48 -13.73
CA PRO A 1186 -42.75 12.40 -14.65
C PRO A 1186 -42.08 11.19 -13.97
N TYR A 1187 -41.29 11.41 -12.93
CA TYR A 1187 -40.69 10.33 -12.13
C TYR A 1187 -41.72 9.58 -11.28
N THR A 1188 -42.70 10.27 -10.70
CA THR A 1188 -43.80 9.65 -9.95
C THR A 1188 -44.67 8.81 -10.88
N LEU A 1189 -45.01 9.32 -12.06
CA LEU A 1189 -45.76 8.58 -13.07
C LEU A 1189 -44.99 7.34 -13.56
N ALA A 1190 -43.67 7.44 -13.74
CA ALA A 1190 -42.83 6.30 -14.14
C ALA A 1190 -42.77 5.23 -13.04
N ALA A 1191 -42.57 5.64 -11.79
CA ALA A 1191 -42.63 4.76 -10.63
C ALA A 1191 -44.00 4.09 -10.49
N THR A 1192 -45.08 4.81 -10.81
CA THR A 1192 -46.46 4.28 -10.81
C THR A 1192 -46.61 3.14 -11.83
N VAL A 1193 -46.16 3.34 -13.07
CA VAL A 1193 -46.19 2.31 -14.13
C VAL A 1193 -45.35 1.09 -13.72
N ASN A 1194 -44.14 1.32 -13.21
CA ASN A 1194 -43.23 0.26 -12.81
C ASN A 1194 -43.79 -0.56 -11.65
N HIS A 1195 -44.37 0.10 -10.63
CA HIS A 1195 -44.99 -0.56 -9.49
C HIS A 1195 -46.28 -1.31 -9.87
N ALA A 1196 -47.10 -0.76 -10.78
CA ALA A 1196 -48.26 -1.46 -11.33
C ALA A 1196 -47.87 -2.77 -12.01
N GLY A 1197 -46.73 -2.79 -12.73
CA GLY A 1197 -46.15 -4.02 -13.28
C GLY A 1197 -45.80 -5.06 -12.22
N THR A 1198 -45.32 -4.64 -11.05
CA THR A 1198 -45.04 -5.53 -9.91
C THR A 1198 -46.31 -6.13 -9.32
N LEU A 1199 -47.35 -5.32 -9.14
CA LEU A 1199 -48.66 -5.79 -8.67
C LEU A 1199 -49.30 -6.80 -9.63
N ALA A 1200 -49.23 -6.53 -10.94
CA ALA A 1200 -49.75 -7.44 -11.97
C ALA A 1200 -49.08 -8.83 -11.91
N VAL A 1201 -47.76 -8.88 -11.70
CA VAL A 1201 -46.98 -10.14 -11.59
C VAL A 1201 -47.24 -10.89 -10.27
N LEU A 1202 -47.72 -10.19 -9.25
CA LEU A 1202 -48.16 -10.75 -7.96
C LEU A 1202 -49.64 -11.19 -7.96
N GLY A 1203 -50.39 -10.89 -9.02
CA GLY A 1203 -51.81 -11.24 -9.14
C GLY A 1203 -52.78 -10.17 -8.63
N ASP A 1204 -52.29 -9.03 -8.15
CA ASP A 1204 -53.14 -7.87 -7.80
C ASP A 1204 -53.47 -7.06 -9.06
N HIS A 1205 -54.35 -7.61 -9.89
CA HIS A 1205 -54.76 -7.02 -11.16
C HIS A 1205 -55.62 -5.75 -10.95
N THR A 1206 -56.37 -5.66 -9.85
CA THR A 1206 -57.20 -4.49 -9.53
C THR A 1206 -56.32 -3.30 -9.14
N GLY A 1207 -55.31 -3.53 -8.29
CA GLY A 1207 -54.31 -2.52 -7.94
C GLY A 1207 -53.51 -2.05 -9.15
N ALA A 1208 -53.02 -2.99 -9.97
CA ALA A 1208 -52.31 -2.68 -11.21
C ALA A 1208 -53.17 -1.84 -12.18
N LEU A 1209 -54.43 -2.21 -12.41
CA LEU A 1209 -55.35 -1.47 -13.27
C LEU A 1209 -55.56 -0.03 -12.82
N ARG A 1210 -55.74 0.19 -11.51
CA ARG A 1210 -55.93 1.53 -10.95
C ARG A 1210 -54.70 2.40 -11.19
N LEU A 1211 -53.51 1.87 -10.91
CA LEU A 1211 -52.25 2.61 -11.05
C LEU A 1211 -51.91 2.88 -12.53
N ASP A 1212 -52.04 1.88 -13.41
CA ASP A 1212 -51.77 2.07 -14.85
C ASP A 1212 -52.74 3.09 -15.48
N ARG A 1213 -54.01 3.08 -15.07
CA ARG A 1213 -55.00 4.08 -15.52
C ARG A 1213 -54.57 5.49 -15.11
N GLY A 1214 -54.23 5.67 -13.82
CA GLY A 1214 -53.80 6.97 -13.30
C GLY A 1214 -52.53 7.47 -13.99
N ALA A 1215 -51.55 6.59 -14.19
CA ALA A 1215 -50.32 6.94 -14.90
C ALA A 1215 -50.57 7.34 -16.36
N TRP A 1216 -51.44 6.61 -17.08
CA TRP A 1216 -51.81 6.95 -18.46
C TRP A 1216 -52.52 8.31 -18.53
N GLU A 1217 -53.55 8.53 -17.71
CA GLU A 1217 -54.27 9.80 -17.64
C GLU A 1217 -53.32 10.96 -17.29
N GLY A 1218 -52.39 10.73 -16.35
CA GLY A 1218 -51.37 11.70 -15.95
C GLY A 1218 -50.37 12.05 -17.06
N TYR A 1219 -49.82 11.05 -17.76
CA TYR A 1219 -48.93 11.30 -18.89
C TYR A 1219 -49.64 12.02 -20.04
N VAL A 1220 -50.90 11.68 -20.33
CA VAL A 1220 -51.70 12.38 -21.34
C VAL A 1220 -51.95 13.84 -20.94
N ALA A 1221 -52.25 14.10 -19.67
CA ALA A 1221 -52.47 15.46 -19.18
C ALA A 1221 -51.19 16.32 -19.26
N ARG A 1222 -50.01 15.73 -18.99
CA ARG A 1222 -48.75 16.47 -18.94
C ARG A 1222 -48.03 16.60 -20.29
N PHE A 1223 -48.00 15.55 -21.09
CA PHE A 1223 -47.21 15.48 -22.34
C PHE A 1223 -48.05 15.23 -23.59
N GLY A 1224 -49.37 15.15 -23.46
CA GLY A 1224 -50.26 14.79 -24.57
C GLY A 1224 -50.27 13.29 -24.87
N ARG A 1225 -51.19 12.90 -25.76
CA ARG A 1225 -51.40 11.49 -26.12
C ARG A 1225 -50.26 10.89 -26.93
N ASP A 1226 -49.51 11.71 -27.65
CA ASP A 1226 -48.44 11.27 -28.55
C ASP A 1226 -47.10 11.04 -27.83
N SER A 1227 -47.05 11.27 -26.51
CA SER A 1227 -45.86 11.01 -25.70
C SER A 1227 -45.50 9.51 -25.69
N PRO A 1228 -44.22 9.14 -25.82
CA PRO A 1228 -43.78 7.74 -25.74
C PRO A 1228 -44.16 7.10 -24.40
N TYR A 1229 -44.16 7.87 -23.31
CA TYR A 1229 -44.52 7.39 -21.98
C TYR A 1229 -46.03 7.18 -21.84
N ALA A 1230 -46.85 8.03 -22.45
CA ALA A 1230 -48.30 7.84 -22.53
C ALA A 1230 -48.66 6.56 -23.31
N ALA A 1231 -47.94 6.28 -24.41
CA ALA A 1231 -48.13 5.06 -25.19
C ALA A 1231 -47.79 3.78 -24.39
N ILE A 1232 -46.67 3.79 -23.65
CA ILE A 1232 -46.28 2.68 -22.75
C ILE A 1232 -47.35 2.47 -21.66
N ALA A 1233 -47.75 3.54 -20.98
CA ALA A 1233 -48.75 3.48 -19.92
C ALA A 1233 -50.11 2.99 -20.44
N MET A 1234 -50.53 3.43 -21.64
CA MET A 1234 -51.76 2.96 -22.29
C MET A 1234 -51.73 1.47 -22.58
N ALA A 1235 -50.63 0.95 -23.14
CA ALA A 1235 -50.50 -0.47 -23.46
C ALA A 1235 -50.52 -1.34 -22.19
N ASN A 1236 -49.84 -0.89 -21.12
CA ASN A 1236 -49.86 -1.56 -19.82
C ASN A 1236 -51.25 -1.49 -19.16
N TYR A 1237 -51.96 -0.35 -19.26
CA TYR A 1237 -53.34 -0.19 -18.81
C TYR A 1237 -54.28 -1.15 -19.53
N ALA A 1238 -54.18 -1.28 -20.85
CA ALA A 1238 -54.97 -2.21 -21.64
C ALA A 1238 -54.74 -3.67 -21.21
N ASP A 1239 -53.48 -4.04 -20.93
CA ASP A 1239 -53.15 -5.37 -20.41
C ASP A 1239 -53.69 -5.59 -18.98
N SER A 1240 -53.53 -4.63 -18.07
CA SER A 1240 -54.10 -4.73 -16.71
C SER A 1240 -55.62 -4.85 -16.71
N ARG A 1241 -56.31 -4.16 -17.63
CA ARG A 1241 -57.76 -4.26 -17.81
C ARG A 1241 -58.16 -5.66 -18.28
N ARG A 1242 -57.42 -6.23 -19.22
CA ARG A 1242 -57.64 -7.61 -19.68
C ARG A 1242 -57.43 -8.62 -18.55
N LEU A 1243 -56.36 -8.46 -17.77
CA LEU A 1243 -56.04 -9.32 -16.64
C LEU A 1243 -57.09 -9.24 -15.52
N SER A 1244 -57.64 -8.05 -15.22
CA SER A 1244 -58.67 -7.90 -14.20
C SER A 1244 -60.03 -8.50 -14.60
N LEU A 1245 -60.30 -8.65 -15.90
CA LEU A 1245 -61.50 -9.29 -16.44
C LEU A 1245 -61.37 -10.83 -16.55
N GLY A 1246 -60.22 -11.40 -16.18
CA GLY A 1246 -60.00 -12.85 -16.18
C GLY A 1246 -59.84 -13.48 -17.57
N GLU A 1247 -59.54 -12.69 -18.61
CA GLU A 1247 -59.42 -13.18 -19.98
C GLU A 1247 -58.07 -13.91 -20.22
N PRO A 1248 -58.05 -15.23 -20.54
CA PRO A 1248 -56.82 -15.99 -20.74
C PRO A 1248 -56.07 -15.57 -22.04
N GLY A 1249 -54.74 -15.62 -21.97
CA GLY A 1249 -53.80 -14.92 -22.86
C GLY A 1249 -53.63 -15.46 -24.28
N ALA A 1250 -54.59 -15.19 -25.17
CA ALA A 1250 -54.34 -15.18 -26.61
C ALA A 1250 -53.78 -13.80 -27.02
N GLY A 1251 -52.45 -13.71 -27.20
CA GLY A 1251 -51.75 -12.48 -27.63
C GLY A 1251 -51.19 -11.61 -26.50
N ARG A 1252 -50.27 -12.17 -25.68
CA ARG A 1252 -49.63 -11.46 -24.55
C ARG A 1252 -48.90 -10.19 -25.01
N HIS A 1253 -49.42 -9.03 -24.64
CA HIS A 1253 -48.61 -7.80 -24.54
C HIS A 1253 -47.52 -8.03 -23.48
N VAL A 1254 -46.26 -7.85 -23.86
CA VAL A 1254 -45.16 -7.86 -22.88
C VAL A 1254 -45.18 -6.50 -22.20
N ARG A 1255 -45.53 -6.47 -20.92
CA ARG A 1255 -45.53 -5.25 -20.12
C ARG A 1255 -44.16 -4.58 -20.20
N SER A 1256 -44.16 -3.27 -20.43
CA SER A 1256 -42.93 -2.48 -20.59
C SER A 1256 -42.74 -1.56 -19.39
N ASP A 1257 -41.56 -1.61 -18.78
CA ASP A 1257 -41.18 -0.65 -17.74
C ASP A 1257 -40.70 0.67 -18.33
N ILE A 1258 -40.92 1.74 -17.58
CA ILE A 1258 -40.34 3.05 -17.85
C ILE A 1258 -39.01 3.14 -17.12
N ASP A 1259 -37.94 3.19 -17.89
CA ASP A 1259 -36.63 3.49 -17.34
C ASP A 1259 -36.57 4.93 -16.83
N ILE A 1260 -36.00 5.12 -15.64
CA ILE A 1260 -35.86 6.43 -14.99
C ILE A 1260 -34.37 6.71 -14.81
N GLU A 1261 -33.88 7.73 -15.50
CA GLU A 1261 -32.48 8.14 -15.42
C GLU A 1261 -32.19 8.87 -14.11
N VAL A 1262 -31.12 8.44 -13.43
CA VAL A 1262 -30.57 9.17 -12.29
C VAL A 1262 -29.58 10.20 -12.82
N LEU A 1263 -29.80 11.47 -12.51
CA LEU A 1263 -28.95 12.55 -12.98
C LEU A 1263 -27.98 13.04 -11.90
N TRP A 1264 -26.92 13.66 -12.38
CA TRP A 1264 -26.01 14.45 -11.56
C TRP A 1264 -25.88 15.83 -12.20
N PHE A 1265 -26.03 16.87 -11.38
CA PHE A 1265 -26.08 18.26 -11.80
C PHE A 1265 -25.02 19.11 -11.12
#